data_AF-A0A1F5AKS4-F1
#
_entry.id   AF-A0A1F5AKS4-F1
#
_cell.length_a   1.000
_cell.length_b   1.000
_cell.length_c   1.000
_cell.angle_alpha   90.00
_cell.angle_beta   90.00
_cell.angle_gamma   90.00
#
_symmetry.space_group_name_H-M   'P 1'
#
loop_
_entity.id
_entity.type
_entity.pdbx_description
1 polymer ?
#
loop_
_entity_poly.entity_id
_entity_poly.type
_entity_poly.pdbx_seq_one_letter_code
_entity_poly.pdbx_strand_id
1 'polypeptide(L)'
;MKKTPLIILAVLGLLSSAASQIKVDEKDLGLKYRDWLKLTAYVILSQEKDVFLRLDNDRDRDIFIESFWKQRDPTPGTEDNEYKTELIKRFEYADKEFHKGASRPGWMTDMGRFYIILGPPNSKEDFSYRADIYPAQVWYYYGDTSKGLPTYFALVFFKKGGAGEYRLFDQSIDGPMSLLIDKRDIGLTDQTAALEKLREVVPELAPLTVSMIPGDSSYMYDSTLRTNFILKDIYESPKKDINPSYARHFLDFKGIVSTEYLTNMVDSESTIAFLHDPLLGMTFLHFSVAPKRLSVDFYEPKNQYFCNYTVDVSLRKGDKIFFQQSKEFPFYFDPENVEVVTNYGIAIEDSFPVIPGSSKLIILLKNSVGKEFSIIERDIVCEEVRSTPEIFGVVVGYKTETARTGVHAPFAVSDKRLYVDSRNIYRAEDEISILANILNVSRDLWERGELRVTVQGLSKNNPAPKIFPLKLTSVPYHPQLDLTHSVPAAGLPPDYYEMKFSLVDGEGRTLDEKPANFIITPTQAPGRPVAISKTFPLSGAHIYFYILADQFDKTSEPDKAEVYYRKAYGAAPEDKEGIVYYAEFMVRRQKYEEALKLADDLAGLPKLAFNHHLIKGQAWQGLGQFAKAIEPLLEANKIYDSDTRVLNALGFCLMKTGDKPQALKALNASLRLNPDQPEVKKLVDGLGRE
;
A
#
# COMPACT_ATOMS: atom_id res chain seq x y z
N MET A 1 32.54 45.58 10.59
CA MET A 1 32.06 45.38 9.21
C MET A 1 32.02 43.89 8.92
N LYS A 2 30.88 43.43 8.39
CA LYS A 2 30.46 42.04 8.17
C LYS A 2 31.45 41.22 7.32
N LYS A 3 31.64 39.95 7.68
CA LYS A 3 31.63 38.78 6.77
C LYS A 3 31.70 37.48 7.60
N THR A 4 30.53 36.89 7.84
CA THR A 4 30.34 35.53 8.35
C THR A 4 30.47 34.54 7.19
N PRO A 5 31.14 33.39 7.33
CA PRO A 5 30.88 32.24 6.50
C PRO A 5 30.21 31.12 7.31
N LEU A 6 29.15 30.61 6.69
CA LEU A 6 28.20 29.58 7.09
C LEU A 6 28.91 28.20 7.16
N ILE A 7 28.86 27.53 8.31
CA ILE A 7 29.31 26.13 8.44
C ILE A 7 28.13 25.23 8.08
N ILE A 8 28.22 24.58 6.92
CA ILE A 8 27.25 23.60 6.44
C ILE A 8 27.59 22.25 7.09
N LEU A 9 26.68 21.78 7.95
CA LEU A 9 26.71 20.46 8.56
C LEU A 9 26.09 19.46 7.56
N ALA A 10 26.91 18.62 6.94
CA ALA A 10 26.43 17.55 6.05
C ALA A 10 26.55 16.19 6.77
N VAL A 11 25.44 15.73 7.32
CA VAL A 11 25.17 14.34 7.70
C VAL A 11 24.79 13.61 6.42
N LEU A 12 25.53 12.56 6.03
CA LEU A 12 25.06 11.61 5.01
C LEU A 12 25.00 10.23 5.66
N GLY A 13 23.77 9.78 5.91
CA GLY A 13 23.47 8.37 6.02
C GLY A 13 23.38 7.73 4.62
N LEU A 14 23.12 6.43 4.62
CA LEU A 14 22.66 5.67 3.45
C LEU A 14 21.56 6.45 2.73
N LEU A 15 21.97 7.22 1.72
CA LEU A 15 21.10 7.73 0.69
C LEU A 15 20.75 6.53 -0.19
N SER A 16 19.68 5.83 0.13
CA SER A 16 18.71 5.62 -0.96
C SER A 16 18.23 7.02 -1.27
N SER A 17 18.90 7.66 -2.22
CA SER A 17 18.45 8.95 -2.70
C SER A 17 17.04 8.76 -3.25
N ALA A 18 16.03 9.10 -2.46
CA ALA A 18 14.94 9.90 -2.96
C ALA A 18 15.50 11.31 -3.29
N ALA A 19 16.56 11.35 -4.12
CA ALA A 19 16.64 12.41 -5.08
C ALA A 19 15.29 12.33 -5.79
N SER A 20 14.60 13.46 -5.94
CA SER A 20 13.59 13.59 -6.97
C SER A 20 14.22 13.00 -8.24
N GLN A 21 13.92 11.74 -8.56
CA GLN A 21 14.52 11.05 -9.71
C GLN A 21 14.20 11.96 -10.89
N ILE A 22 15.26 12.50 -11.50
CA ILE A 22 15.11 13.44 -12.59
C ILE A 22 14.37 12.66 -13.66
N LYS A 23 13.14 13.10 -13.97
CA LYS A 23 12.37 12.48 -15.03
C LYS A 23 13.19 12.56 -16.30
N VAL A 24 13.44 11.43 -16.92
CA VAL A 24 14.09 11.38 -18.24
C VAL A 24 13.09 11.97 -19.23
N ASP A 25 13.53 12.92 -20.06
CA ASP A 25 12.69 13.43 -21.14
C ASP A 25 12.39 12.28 -22.12
N GLU A 26 11.16 12.20 -22.64
CA GLU A 26 10.75 11.12 -23.55
C GLU A 26 11.66 10.98 -24.77
N LYS A 27 12.22 12.09 -25.28
CA LYS A 27 13.14 12.10 -26.42
C LYS A 27 14.43 11.32 -26.16
N ASP A 28 14.87 11.24 -24.91
CA ASP A 28 16.15 10.65 -24.48
C ASP A 28 16.02 9.14 -24.19
N LEU A 29 14.80 8.59 -24.24
CA LEU A 29 14.56 7.16 -24.11
C LEU A 29 14.95 6.39 -25.39
N GLY A 30 15.34 5.12 -25.21
CA GLY A 30 15.52 4.18 -26.31
C GLY A 30 14.27 4.04 -27.19
N LEU A 31 14.45 3.73 -28.49
CA LEU A 31 13.36 3.69 -29.47
C LEU A 31 12.19 2.80 -29.04
N LYS A 32 12.47 1.60 -28.52
CA LYS A 32 11.49 0.65 -27.94
C LYS A 32 10.54 1.32 -26.94
N TYR A 33 11.08 2.11 -26.01
CA TYR A 33 10.33 2.76 -24.94
C TYR A 33 9.51 3.95 -25.43
N ARG A 34 10.06 4.71 -26.39
CA ARG A 34 9.33 5.80 -27.05
C ARG A 34 8.14 5.27 -27.83
N ASP A 35 8.33 4.16 -28.55
CA ASP A 35 7.25 3.55 -29.33
C ASP A 35 6.20 2.90 -28.42
N TRP A 36 6.59 2.31 -27.29
CA TRP A 36 5.65 1.86 -26.26
C TRP A 36 4.82 3.01 -25.66
N LEU A 37 5.44 4.16 -25.35
CA LEU A 37 4.72 5.36 -24.88
C LEU A 37 3.75 5.91 -25.93
N LYS A 38 4.10 5.87 -27.22
CA LYS A 38 3.19 6.23 -28.32
C LYS A 38 2.01 5.27 -28.39
N LEU A 39 2.28 3.96 -28.39
CA LEU A 39 1.27 2.90 -28.45
C LEU A 39 0.26 3.02 -27.31
N THR A 40 0.73 3.37 -26.11
CA THR A 40 -0.09 3.43 -24.89
C THR A 40 -0.62 4.83 -24.57
N ALA A 41 -0.39 5.83 -25.42
CA ALA A 41 -0.62 7.25 -25.13
C ALA A 41 -2.04 7.58 -24.62
N TYR A 42 -3.05 6.83 -25.06
CA TYR A 42 -4.46 7.03 -24.68
C TYR A 42 -4.97 6.10 -23.58
N VAL A 43 -4.16 5.13 -23.14
CA VAL A 43 -4.55 4.10 -22.16
C VAL A 43 -3.69 4.12 -20.89
N ILE A 44 -2.49 4.72 -20.95
CA ILE A 44 -1.60 4.90 -19.81
C ILE A 44 -2.13 5.96 -18.85
N LEU A 45 -2.05 5.68 -17.55
CA LEU A 45 -2.36 6.63 -16.48
C LEU A 45 -1.23 7.64 -16.33
N SER A 46 -1.56 8.86 -15.92
CA SER A 46 -0.56 9.89 -15.64
C SER A 46 0.47 9.45 -14.59
N GLN A 47 0.04 8.69 -13.58
CA GLN A 47 0.91 8.13 -12.54
C GLN A 47 1.84 7.03 -13.07
N GLU A 48 1.33 6.14 -13.93
CA GLU A 48 2.14 5.10 -14.58
C GLU A 48 3.23 5.72 -15.45
N LYS A 49 2.86 6.71 -16.28
CA LYS A 49 3.80 7.44 -17.12
C LYS A 49 4.87 8.16 -16.30
N ASP A 50 4.46 8.81 -15.21
CA ASP A 50 5.39 9.51 -14.31
C ASP A 50 6.41 8.54 -13.70
N VAL A 51 5.95 7.39 -13.21
CA VAL A 51 6.83 6.34 -12.69
C VAL A 51 7.79 5.84 -13.75
N PHE A 52 7.27 5.50 -14.94
CA PHE A 52 8.07 4.96 -16.02
C PHE A 52 9.24 5.89 -16.42
N LEU A 53 8.99 7.20 -16.45
CA LEU A 53 10.01 8.21 -16.78
C LEU A 53 11.05 8.42 -15.67
N ARG A 54 10.80 7.94 -14.45
CA ARG A 54 11.74 7.98 -13.32
C ARG A 54 12.63 6.73 -13.24
N LEU A 55 12.35 5.68 -14.01
CA LEU A 55 13.14 4.46 -14.01
C LEU A 55 14.54 4.71 -14.57
N ASP A 56 15.57 4.22 -13.87
CA ASP A 56 16.97 4.52 -14.18
C ASP A 56 17.56 3.66 -15.31
N ASN A 57 17.02 2.46 -15.53
CA ASN A 57 17.57 1.50 -16.48
C ASN A 57 16.50 0.75 -17.28
N ASP A 58 16.95 0.15 -18.39
CA ASP A 58 16.12 -0.52 -19.37
C ASP A 58 15.49 -1.82 -18.86
N ARG A 59 16.17 -2.55 -17.96
CA ARG A 59 15.63 -3.76 -17.33
C ARG A 59 14.38 -3.43 -16.51
N ASP A 60 14.44 -2.39 -15.69
CA ASP A 60 13.32 -1.96 -14.87
C ASP A 60 12.16 -1.46 -15.75
N ARG A 61 12.46 -0.76 -16.84
CA ARG A 61 11.45 -0.34 -17.84
C ARG A 61 10.76 -1.53 -18.48
N ASP A 62 11.51 -2.58 -18.82
CA ASP A 62 10.95 -3.79 -19.42
C ASP A 62 9.98 -4.51 -18.46
N ILE A 63 10.36 -4.66 -17.18
CA ILE A 63 9.50 -5.26 -16.15
C ILE A 63 8.27 -4.38 -15.89
N PHE A 64 8.44 -3.05 -15.90
CA PHE A 64 7.31 -2.12 -15.77
C PHE A 64 6.32 -2.30 -16.93
N ILE A 65 6.82 -2.42 -18.17
CA ILE A 65 5.99 -2.65 -19.36
C ILE A 65 5.25 -3.99 -19.25
N GLU A 66 5.90 -5.05 -18.77
CA GLU A 66 5.24 -6.34 -18.54
C GLU A 66 4.10 -6.20 -17.52
N SER A 67 4.38 -5.55 -16.39
CA SER A 67 3.40 -5.29 -15.33
C SER A 67 2.21 -4.48 -15.87
N PHE A 68 2.49 -3.44 -16.65
CA PHE A 68 1.48 -2.59 -17.27
C PHE A 68 0.48 -3.39 -18.12
N TRP A 69 0.96 -4.37 -18.89
CA TRP A 69 0.10 -5.21 -19.71
C TRP A 69 -0.67 -6.23 -18.87
N LYS A 70 -0.04 -6.85 -17.86
CA LYS A 70 -0.73 -7.78 -16.94
C LYS A 70 -1.90 -7.15 -16.21
N GLN A 71 -1.79 -5.88 -15.80
CA GLN A 71 -2.90 -5.14 -15.18
C GLN A 71 -4.08 -4.91 -16.13
N ARG A 72 -3.86 -5.04 -17.44
CA ARG A 72 -4.87 -4.85 -18.49
C ARG A 72 -5.20 -6.16 -19.22
N ASP A 73 -4.81 -7.29 -18.64
CA ASP A 73 -5.03 -8.62 -19.22
C ASP A 73 -6.44 -9.12 -18.88
N PRO A 74 -7.33 -9.32 -19.87
CA PRO A 74 -8.67 -9.85 -19.63
C PRO A 74 -8.64 -11.34 -19.28
N THR A 75 -7.59 -12.07 -19.66
CA THR A 75 -7.45 -13.52 -19.45
C THR A 75 -6.05 -13.85 -18.92
N PRO A 76 -5.72 -13.49 -17.66
CA PRO A 76 -4.36 -13.66 -17.10
C PRO A 76 -3.83 -15.11 -17.05
N GLY A 77 -4.67 -16.11 -17.37
CA GLY A 77 -4.30 -17.52 -17.45
C GLY A 77 -3.85 -17.99 -18.83
N THR A 78 -3.91 -17.15 -19.87
CA THR A 78 -3.38 -17.43 -21.21
C THR A 78 -1.97 -16.88 -21.38
N GLU A 79 -1.18 -17.47 -22.28
CA GLU A 79 0.18 -16.95 -22.57
C GLU A 79 0.15 -15.59 -23.29
N ASP A 80 -0.91 -15.34 -24.07
CA ASP A 80 -1.08 -14.12 -24.85
C ASP A 80 -2.05 -13.16 -24.16
N ASN A 81 -1.69 -11.87 -24.18
CA ASN A 81 -2.55 -10.77 -23.74
C ASN A 81 -3.35 -10.21 -24.93
N GLU A 82 -4.63 -10.48 -24.95
CA GLU A 82 -5.54 -10.15 -26.06
C GLU A 82 -5.76 -8.64 -26.15
N TYR A 83 -5.84 -7.95 -25.01
CA TYR A 83 -6.01 -6.49 -24.98
C TYR A 83 -4.83 -5.78 -25.63
N LYS A 84 -3.59 -6.17 -25.28
CA LYS A 84 -2.36 -5.67 -25.90
C LYS A 84 -2.37 -5.90 -27.40
N THR A 85 -2.71 -7.11 -27.82
CA THR A 85 -2.74 -7.49 -29.25
C THR A 85 -3.77 -6.66 -30.03
N GLU A 86 -4.93 -6.45 -29.43
CA GLU A 86 -6.02 -5.69 -30.00
C GLU A 86 -5.68 -4.19 -30.09
N LEU A 87 -5.07 -3.62 -29.05
CA LEU A 87 -4.62 -2.24 -29.03
C LEU A 87 -3.54 -1.97 -30.08
N ILE A 88 -2.60 -2.90 -30.28
CA ILE A 88 -1.60 -2.82 -31.37
C ILE A 88 -2.30 -2.76 -32.73
N LYS A 89 -3.27 -3.64 -32.98
CA LYS A 89 -4.05 -3.63 -34.24
C LYS A 89 -4.79 -2.32 -34.43
N ARG A 90 -5.41 -1.77 -33.38
CA ARG A 90 -6.10 -0.47 -33.44
C ARG A 90 -5.14 0.66 -33.77
N PHE A 91 -3.97 0.67 -33.13
CA PHE A 91 -2.95 1.69 -33.35
C PHE A 91 -2.44 1.67 -34.79
N GLU A 92 -2.06 0.49 -35.29
CA GLU A 92 -1.57 0.32 -36.67
C GLU A 92 -2.63 0.71 -37.71
N TYR A 93 -3.89 0.30 -37.50
CA TYR A 93 -5.00 0.71 -38.37
C TYR A 93 -5.19 2.23 -38.35
N ALA A 94 -5.22 2.83 -37.15
CA ALA A 94 -5.43 4.25 -37.00
C ALA A 94 -4.31 5.07 -37.63
N ASP A 95 -3.05 4.67 -37.42
CA ASP A 95 -1.90 5.37 -37.98
C ASP A 95 -1.84 5.27 -39.51
N LYS A 96 -2.21 4.10 -40.06
CA LYS A 96 -2.24 3.88 -41.52
C LYS A 96 -3.40 4.61 -42.20
N GLU A 97 -4.62 4.48 -41.66
CA GLU A 97 -5.83 4.94 -42.35
C GLU A 97 -6.10 6.42 -42.14
N PHE A 98 -5.89 6.95 -40.93
CA PHE A 98 -6.23 8.34 -40.60
C PHE A 98 -5.07 9.32 -40.82
N HIS A 99 -3.90 8.84 -41.24
CA HIS A 99 -2.84 9.72 -41.72
C HIS A 99 -3.17 10.37 -43.07
N LYS A 100 -4.05 9.74 -43.88
CA LYS A 100 -4.41 10.20 -45.22
C LYS A 100 -5.07 11.59 -45.16
N GLY A 101 -4.33 12.63 -45.59
CA GLY A 101 -4.81 14.01 -45.60
C GLY A 101 -4.61 14.79 -44.30
N ALA A 102 -3.91 14.22 -43.31
CA ALA A 102 -3.53 14.87 -42.06
C ALA A 102 -2.07 15.36 -42.10
N SER A 103 -1.75 16.41 -41.35
CA SER A 103 -0.38 16.93 -41.21
C SER A 103 0.41 16.23 -40.08
N ARG A 104 -0.23 15.29 -39.38
CA ARG A 104 0.30 14.53 -38.24
C ARG A 104 0.10 13.02 -38.43
N PRO A 105 0.81 12.16 -37.68
CA PRO A 105 0.55 10.72 -37.68
C PRO A 105 -0.93 10.40 -37.41
N GLY A 106 -1.45 9.34 -38.02
CA GLY A 106 -2.86 9.00 -37.98
C GLY A 106 -3.37 8.73 -36.57
N TRP A 107 -2.54 8.13 -35.71
CA TRP A 107 -2.88 7.90 -34.30
C TRP A 107 -3.10 9.20 -33.50
N MET A 108 -2.52 10.32 -33.94
CA MET A 108 -2.70 11.63 -33.29
C MET A 108 -3.93 12.39 -33.79
N THR A 109 -4.58 11.95 -34.86
CA THR A 109 -5.81 12.58 -35.37
C THR A 109 -7.01 12.28 -34.47
N ASP A 110 -8.07 13.07 -34.56
CA ASP A 110 -9.26 12.85 -33.73
C ASP A 110 -9.88 11.48 -34.03
N MET A 111 -10.06 11.13 -35.31
CA MET A 111 -10.55 9.80 -35.73
C MET A 111 -9.64 8.68 -35.21
N GLY A 112 -8.31 8.83 -35.31
CA GLY A 112 -7.36 7.84 -34.80
C GLY A 112 -7.42 7.68 -33.29
N ARG A 113 -7.52 8.78 -32.54
CA ARG A 113 -7.68 8.77 -31.09
C ARG A 113 -8.94 8.03 -30.66
N PHE A 114 -10.10 8.37 -31.22
CA PHE A 114 -11.35 7.69 -30.87
C PHE A 114 -11.35 6.22 -31.30
N TYR A 115 -10.76 5.89 -32.45
CA TYR A 115 -10.61 4.51 -32.90
C TYR A 115 -9.73 3.68 -31.96
N ILE A 116 -8.64 4.25 -31.43
CA ILE A 116 -7.78 3.54 -30.46
C ILE A 116 -8.51 3.33 -29.13
N ILE A 117 -9.20 4.36 -28.63
CA ILE A 117 -9.91 4.30 -27.35
C ILE A 117 -11.10 3.34 -27.40
N LEU A 118 -12.00 3.52 -28.39
CA LEU A 118 -13.28 2.82 -28.47
C LEU A 118 -13.22 1.56 -29.33
N GLY A 119 -12.22 1.45 -30.20
CA GLY A 119 -12.18 0.43 -31.23
C GLY A 119 -12.99 0.79 -32.48
N PRO A 120 -13.19 -0.18 -33.38
CA PRO A 120 -14.00 0.03 -34.57
C PRO A 120 -15.44 0.39 -34.21
N PRO A 121 -16.05 1.39 -34.88
CA PRO A 121 -17.46 1.70 -34.66
C PRO A 121 -18.35 0.57 -35.17
N ASN A 122 -19.52 0.43 -34.55
CA ASN A 122 -20.53 -0.57 -34.92
C ASN A 122 -21.10 -0.29 -36.31
N SER A 123 -21.28 0.98 -36.66
CA SER A 123 -21.64 1.43 -38.01
C SER A 123 -21.04 2.79 -38.32
N LYS A 124 -20.89 3.07 -39.62
CA LYS A 124 -20.40 4.36 -40.13
C LYS A 124 -21.36 4.88 -41.19
N GLU A 125 -21.66 6.17 -41.15
CA GLU A 125 -22.39 6.87 -42.21
C GLU A 125 -21.49 7.94 -42.82
N ASP A 126 -21.33 7.92 -44.14
CA ASP A 126 -20.46 8.84 -44.86
C ASP A 126 -21.30 9.87 -45.62
N PHE A 127 -21.13 11.14 -45.26
CA PHE A 127 -21.78 12.28 -45.90
C PHE A 127 -20.81 13.11 -46.75
N SER A 128 -19.62 12.58 -47.05
CA SER A 128 -18.57 13.30 -47.77
C SER A 128 -18.92 13.70 -49.20
N TYR A 129 -19.96 13.10 -49.79
CA TYR A 129 -20.43 13.36 -51.15
C TYR A 129 -21.61 14.35 -51.22
N ARG A 130 -22.08 14.87 -50.09
CA ARG A 130 -23.19 15.83 -50.05
C ARG A 130 -22.70 17.22 -50.47
N ALA A 131 -23.42 17.87 -51.39
CA ALA A 131 -23.02 19.17 -51.93
C ALA A 131 -23.31 20.35 -50.97
N ASP A 132 -24.24 20.15 -50.03
CA ASP A 132 -24.75 21.22 -49.15
C ASP A 132 -23.94 21.38 -47.85
N ILE A 133 -23.12 20.40 -47.51
CA ILE A 133 -22.32 20.37 -46.28
C ILE A 133 -20.85 20.06 -46.55
N TYR A 134 -19.97 20.51 -45.66
CA TYR A 134 -18.59 20.07 -45.66
C TYR A 134 -18.52 18.55 -45.40
N PRO A 135 -17.48 17.86 -45.94
CA PRO A 135 -17.37 16.42 -45.79
C PRO A 135 -17.42 15.99 -44.32
N ALA A 136 -18.37 15.11 -44.00
CA ALA A 136 -18.61 14.63 -42.66
C ALA A 136 -18.82 13.11 -42.65
N GLN A 137 -18.49 12.47 -41.54
CA GLN A 137 -18.70 11.06 -41.28
C GLN A 137 -19.21 10.88 -39.86
N VAL A 138 -20.18 9.99 -39.66
CA VAL A 138 -20.75 9.67 -38.36
C VAL A 138 -20.38 8.26 -37.97
N TRP A 139 -19.90 8.08 -36.74
CA TRP A 139 -19.54 6.79 -36.17
C TRP A 139 -20.47 6.47 -35.01
N TYR A 140 -21.10 5.29 -35.04
CA TYR A 140 -22.03 4.86 -34.00
C TYR A 140 -21.42 3.77 -33.13
N TYR A 141 -21.65 3.85 -31.82
CA TYR A 141 -21.08 2.96 -30.82
C TYR A 141 -22.14 2.48 -29.81
N TYR A 142 -22.04 1.22 -29.41
CA TYR A 142 -22.61 0.72 -28.17
C TYR A 142 -21.58 0.86 -27.04
N GLY A 143 -21.88 1.69 -26.04
CA GLY A 143 -20.96 1.96 -24.93
C GLY A 143 -21.11 0.97 -23.78
N ASP A 144 -19.99 0.71 -23.11
CA ASP A 144 -19.95 -0.06 -21.86
C ASP A 144 -20.36 0.82 -20.68
N THR A 145 -21.55 0.55 -20.12
CA THR A 145 -22.12 1.32 -19.01
C THR A 145 -21.34 1.12 -17.71
N SER A 146 -20.62 0.01 -17.54
CA SER A 146 -19.73 -0.19 -16.37
C SER A 146 -18.59 0.83 -16.36
N LYS A 147 -18.22 1.34 -17.54
CA LYS A 147 -17.21 2.39 -17.75
C LYS A 147 -17.85 3.78 -17.86
N GLY A 148 -19.12 3.92 -17.49
CA GLY A 148 -19.87 5.18 -17.53
C GLY A 148 -20.15 5.69 -18.94
N LEU A 149 -19.99 4.87 -19.98
CA LEU A 149 -20.36 5.25 -21.34
C LEU A 149 -21.88 5.14 -21.53
N PRO A 150 -22.50 5.99 -22.38
CA PRO A 150 -23.88 5.80 -22.78
C PRO A 150 -24.08 4.48 -23.51
N THR A 151 -25.24 3.84 -23.32
CA THR A 151 -25.57 2.58 -24.01
C THR A 151 -25.45 2.69 -25.53
N TYR A 152 -25.80 3.85 -26.09
CA TYR A 152 -25.69 4.13 -27.52
C TYR A 152 -25.36 5.60 -27.74
N PHE A 153 -24.35 5.89 -28.55
CA PHE A 153 -23.96 7.26 -28.89
C PHE A 153 -23.30 7.33 -30.27
N ALA A 154 -23.22 8.55 -30.81
CA ALA A 154 -22.64 8.85 -32.11
C ALA A 154 -21.57 9.94 -32.00
N LEU A 155 -20.51 9.80 -32.79
CA LEU A 155 -19.47 10.80 -32.96
C LEU A 155 -19.51 11.31 -34.40
N VAL A 156 -19.61 12.62 -34.55
CA VAL A 156 -19.57 13.28 -35.86
C VAL A 156 -18.15 13.79 -36.09
N PHE A 157 -17.58 13.43 -37.23
CA PHE A 157 -16.28 13.90 -37.69
C PHE A 157 -16.46 14.71 -38.97
N PHE A 158 -15.82 15.87 -39.11
CA PHE A 158 -15.96 16.70 -40.30
C PHE A 158 -14.68 17.43 -40.69
N LYS A 159 -14.56 17.79 -41.97
CA LYS A 159 -13.48 18.64 -42.49
C LYS A 159 -13.88 20.11 -42.39
N LYS A 160 -13.39 20.79 -41.36
CA LYS A 160 -13.68 22.21 -41.13
C LYS A 160 -13.23 23.06 -42.33
N GLY A 161 -14.17 23.69 -43.02
CA GLY A 161 -13.90 24.48 -44.23
C GLY A 161 -13.67 23.64 -45.50
N GLY A 162 -13.94 22.33 -45.46
CA GLY A 162 -13.96 21.45 -46.64
C GLY A 162 -12.63 20.77 -46.99
N ALA A 163 -11.54 21.09 -46.31
CA ALA A 163 -10.21 20.55 -46.57
C ALA A 163 -9.47 20.16 -45.29
N GLY A 164 -8.40 19.36 -45.43
CA GLY A 164 -7.59 18.88 -44.32
C GLY A 164 -8.12 17.61 -43.65
N GLU A 165 -7.66 17.38 -42.42
CA GLU A 165 -8.07 16.23 -41.60
C GLU A 165 -9.51 16.35 -41.10
N TYR A 166 -10.15 15.20 -40.88
CA TYR A 166 -11.39 15.16 -40.13
C TYR A 166 -11.12 15.48 -38.66
N ARG A 167 -11.95 16.36 -38.09
CA ARG A 167 -11.95 16.70 -36.67
C ARG A 167 -13.26 16.31 -36.05
N LEU A 168 -13.24 15.99 -34.77
CA LEU A 168 -14.47 15.77 -34.01
C LEU A 168 -15.30 17.06 -34.03
N PHE A 169 -16.59 16.94 -34.35
CA PHE A 169 -17.57 17.99 -34.15
C PHE A 169 -17.92 18.05 -32.66
N ASP A 170 -17.54 19.14 -32.00
CA ASP A 170 -17.85 19.36 -30.59
C ASP A 170 -19.10 20.25 -30.48
N GLN A 171 -20.23 19.71 -30.03
CA GLN A 171 -21.50 20.45 -29.95
C GLN A 171 -21.42 21.71 -29.06
N SER A 172 -20.42 21.80 -28.17
CA SER A 172 -20.21 22.98 -27.31
C SER A 172 -19.43 24.10 -27.99
N ILE A 173 -18.68 23.79 -29.05
CA ILE A 173 -17.80 24.73 -29.77
C ILE A 173 -18.29 24.94 -31.20
N ASP A 174 -18.59 23.85 -31.89
CA ASP A 174 -19.07 23.78 -33.26
C ASP A 174 -20.60 23.74 -33.26
N GLY A 175 -21.22 24.78 -33.84
CA GLY A 175 -22.66 24.79 -34.11
C GLY A 175 -22.99 24.20 -35.49
N PRO A 176 -24.28 23.92 -35.79
CA PRO A 176 -24.73 23.42 -37.10
C PRO A 176 -24.18 24.23 -38.30
N MET A 177 -23.99 25.54 -38.13
CA MET A 177 -23.36 26.43 -39.13
C MET A 177 -21.96 26.01 -39.59
N SER A 178 -21.23 25.26 -38.77
CA SER A 178 -19.88 24.80 -39.10
C SER A 178 -19.88 23.70 -40.16
N LEU A 179 -21.01 23.02 -40.37
CA LEU A 179 -21.16 21.97 -41.38
C LEU A 179 -21.70 22.49 -42.71
N LEU A 180 -22.47 23.57 -42.72
CA LEU A 180 -23.10 24.09 -43.95
C LEU A 180 -22.09 24.78 -44.88
N ILE A 181 -22.21 24.55 -46.19
CA ILE A 181 -21.44 25.27 -47.24
C ILE A 181 -22.11 26.59 -47.59
N ASP A 182 -23.41 26.58 -47.88
CA ASP A 182 -24.19 27.81 -48.18
C ASP A 182 -24.76 28.41 -46.90
N LYS A 183 -24.45 29.69 -46.68
CA LYS A 183 -24.77 30.44 -45.46
C LYS A 183 -25.46 31.77 -45.75
N ARG A 184 -25.80 32.05 -47.02
CA ARG A 184 -26.20 33.40 -47.48
C ARG A 184 -27.46 33.92 -46.80
N ASP A 185 -28.36 33.03 -46.40
CA ASP A 185 -29.66 33.38 -45.81
C ASP A 185 -29.74 33.14 -44.28
N ILE A 186 -28.62 32.84 -43.62
CA ILE A 186 -28.58 32.52 -42.18
C ILE A 186 -27.77 33.60 -41.45
N GLY A 187 -28.37 34.20 -40.41
CA GLY A 187 -27.66 35.14 -39.55
C GLY A 187 -26.44 34.49 -38.89
N LEU A 188 -25.32 35.22 -38.76
CA LEU A 188 -24.04 34.67 -38.28
C LEU A 188 -24.11 33.98 -36.90
N THR A 189 -25.08 34.32 -36.06
CA THR A 189 -25.30 33.76 -34.73
C THR A 189 -26.58 32.93 -34.61
N ASP A 190 -27.31 32.74 -35.71
CA ASP A 190 -28.62 32.08 -35.71
C ASP A 190 -28.48 30.55 -35.84
N GLN A 191 -28.21 29.90 -34.70
CA GLN A 191 -28.04 28.44 -34.62
C GLN A 191 -29.35 27.69 -34.92
N THR A 192 -30.50 28.31 -34.69
CA THR A 192 -31.81 27.71 -34.93
C THR A 192 -32.08 27.60 -36.42
N ALA A 193 -31.92 28.70 -37.16
CA ALA A 193 -32.06 28.71 -38.62
C ALA A 193 -31.03 27.77 -39.28
N ALA A 194 -29.82 27.70 -38.75
CA ALA A 194 -28.80 26.76 -39.21
C ALA A 194 -29.19 25.30 -38.99
N LEU A 195 -29.76 24.96 -37.83
CA LEU A 195 -30.24 23.62 -37.53
C LEU A 195 -31.43 23.25 -38.42
N GLU A 196 -32.38 24.16 -38.63
CA GLU A 196 -33.51 23.96 -39.54
C GLU A 196 -33.04 23.73 -40.97
N LYS A 197 -32.07 24.52 -41.45
CA LYS A 197 -31.48 24.30 -42.77
C LYS A 197 -30.81 22.94 -42.86
N LEU A 198 -30.05 22.55 -41.85
CA LEU A 198 -29.39 21.25 -41.81
C LEU A 198 -30.41 20.10 -41.78
N ARG A 199 -31.55 20.25 -41.09
CA ARG A 199 -32.66 19.28 -41.12
C ARG A 199 -33.28 19.15 -42.51
N GLU A 200 -33.37 20.24 -43.27
CA GLU A 200 -33.86 20.23 -44.65
C GLU A 200 -32.90 19.48 -45.58
N VAL A 201 -31.60 19.78 -45.49
CA VAL A 201 -30.61 19.27 -46.46
C VAL A 201 -30.03 17.90 -46.08
N VAL A 202 -29.87 17.59 -44.79
CA VAL A 202 -29.29 16.33 -44.25
C VAL A 202 -29.99 15.96 -42.92
N PRO A 203 -31.24 15.46 -42.97
CA PRO A 203 -32.06 15.22 -41.77
C PRO A 203 -31.44 14.23 -40.78
N GLU A 204 -30.62 13.29 -41.25
CA GLU A 204 -29.97 12.27 -40.43
C GLU A 204 -28.84 12.87 -39.55
N LEU A 205 -28.14 13.88 -40.06
CA LEU A 205 -27.00 14.50 -39.38
C LEU A 205 -27.44 15.59 -38.39
N ALA A 206 -28.55 16.27 -38.68
CA ALA A 206 -28.98 17.44 -37.94
C ALA A 206 -29.18 17.20 -36.42
N PRO A 207 -29.84 16.12 -35.96
CA PRO A 207 -29.97 15.85 -34.52
C PRO A 207 -28.63 15.69 -33.80
N LEU A 208 -27.63 15.14 -34.49
CA LEU A 208 -26.31 14.84 -33.92
C LEU A 208 -25.45 16.10 -33.70
N THR A 209 -25.82 17.20 -34.33
CA THR A 209 -25.22 18.51 -34.05
C THR A 209 -25.69 19.12 -32.73
N VAL A 210 -26.75 18.57 -32.14
CA VAL A 210 -27.31 19.02 -30.86
C VAL A 210 -26.94 18.06 -29.73
N SER A 211 -27.04 16.74 -29.95
CA SER A 211 -26.71 15.71 -28.95
C SER A 211 -25.95 14.54 -29.57
N MET A 212 -24.97 14.01 -28.82
CA MET A 212 -24.28 12.76 -29.18
C MET A 212 -25.14 11.51 -28.98
N ILE A 213 -26.30 11.61 -28.34
CA ILE A 213 -27.22 10.49 -28.12
C ILE A 213 -28.33 10.53 -29.18
N PRO A 214 -28.36 9.58 -30.14
CA PRO A 214 -29.42 9.56 -31.14
C PRO A 214 -30.81 9.41 -30.50
N GLY A 215 -31.75 10.26 -30.91
CA GLY A 215 -33.12 10.28 -30.38
C GLY A 215 -33.32 11.10 -29.09
N ASP A 216 -32.27 11.70 -28.55
CA ASP A 216 -32.35 12.62 -27.41
C ASP A 216 -32.97 13.97 -27.83
N SER A 217 -34.02 14.39 -27.11
CA SER A 217 -34.78 15.63 -27.37
C SER A 217 -34.43 16.76 -26.41
N SER A 218 -33.30 16.67 -25.71
CA SER A 218 -32.80 17.68 -24.77
C SER A 218 -32.61 19.07 -25.44
N TYR A 219 -32.91 20.14 -24.69
CA TYR A 219 -32.69 21.53 -25.15
C TYR A 219 -31.18 21.82 -25.32
N MET A 220 -30.83 22.68 -26.29
CA MET A 220 -29.43 23.00 -26.67
C MET A 220 -28.50 23.37 -25.50
N TYR A 221 -29.00 24.00 -24.43
CA TYR A 221 -28.15 24.40 -23.29
C TYR A 221 -27.77 23.20 -22.40
N ASP A 222 -28.68 22.24 -22.23
CA ASP A 222 -28.47 21.01 -21.44
C ASP A 222 -27.58 20.00 -22.20
N SER A 223 -27.63 20.03 -23.54
CA SER A 223 -26.85 19.12 -24.38
C SER A 223 -25.34 19.41 -24.39
N THR A 224 -24.92 20.67 -24.21
CA THR A 224 -23.48 21.03 -24.15
C THR A 224 -22.77 20.46 -22.92
N LEU A 225 -23.39 20.55 -21.73
CA LEU A 225 -22.85 19.97 -20.50
C LEU A 225 -22.77 18.44 -20.61
N ARG A 226 -23.84 17.81 -21.11
CA ARG A 226 -23.90 16.36 -21.34
C ARG A 226 -22.82 15.88 -22.31
N THR A 227 -22.58 16.61 -23.40
CA THR A 227 -21.52 16.32 -24.37
C THR A 227 -20.15 16.28 -23.72
N ASN A 228 -19.83 17.27 -22.89
CA ASN A 228 -18.56 17.33 -22.16
C ASN A 228 -18.37 16.14 -21.19
N PHE A 229 -19.44 15.70 -20.52
CA PHE A 229 -19.39 14.50 -19.68
C PHE A 229 -19.15 13.23 -20.51
N ILE A 230 -19.88 13.05 -21.63
CA ILE A 230 -19.69 11.88 -22.52
C ILE A 230 -18.26 11.83 -23.06
N LEU A 231 -17.70 12.95 -23.53
CA LEU A 231 -16.33 13.01 -24.03
C LEU A 231 -15.31 12.70 -22.93
N LYS A 232 -15.52 13.22 -21.72
CA LYS A 232 -14.69 12.89 -20.56
C LYS A 232 -14.76 11.39 -20.24
N ASP A 233 -15.95 10.82 -20.22
CA ASP A 233 -16.14 9.39 -19.94
C ASP A 233 -15.50 8.52 -21.03
N ILE A 234 -15.56 8.91 -22.31
CA ILE A 234 -14.83 8.24 -23.40
C ILE A 234 -13.33 8.27 -23.13
N TYR A 235 -12.75 9.44 -22.84
CA TYR A 235 -11.31 9.57 -22.59
C TYR A 235 -10.82 8.82 -21.34
N GLU A 236 -11.67 8.65 -20.34
CA GLU A 236 -11.35 7.93 -19.10
C GLU A 236 -11.74 6.46 -19.14
N SER A 237 -12.57 6.03 -20.10
CA SER A 237 -13.02 4.63 -20.21
C SER A 237 -11.90 3.58 -20.23
N PRO A 238 -10.74 3.75 -20.93
CA PRO A 238 -9.68 2.75 -20.87
C PRO A 238 -8.92 2.73 -19.53
N LYS A 239 -9.22 3.65 -18.61
CA LYS A 239 -8.50 3.86 -17.33
C LYS A 239 -9.32 3.47 -16.10
N LYS A 240 -10.65 3.35 -16.20
CA LYS A 240 -11.57 3.24 -15.04
C LYS A 240 -11.33 2.00 -14.17
N ASP A 241 -10.86 0.91 -14.74
CA ASP A 241 -10.65 -0.36 -14.02
C ASP A 241 -9.22 -0.55 -13.50
N ILE A 242 -8.35 0.46 -13.65
CA ILE A 242 -6.92 0.34 -13.34
C ILE A 242 -6.57 1.09 -12.07
N ASN A 243 -6.04 0.37 -11.07
CA ASN A 243 -5.48 0.95 -9.86
C ASN A 243 -4.01 1.34 -10.08
N PRO A 244 -3.62 2.63 -10.02
CA PRO A 244 -2.23 3.06 -10.23
C PRO A 244 -1.29 2.70 -9.07
N SER A 245 -1.78 2.07 -8.00
CA SER A 245 -0.98 1.66 -6.83
C SER A 245 0.26 0.87 -7.23
N TYR A 246 0.13 -0.10 -8.14
CA TYR A 246 1.23 -0.96 -8.58
C TYR A 246 2.40 -0.15 -9.16
N ALA A 247 2.10 0.90 -9.93
CA ALA A 247 3.13 1.74 -10.52
C ALA A 247 3.88 2.54 -9.44
N ARG A 248 3.19 3.12 -8.45
CA ARG A 248 3.88 3.84 -7.37
C ARG A 248 4.84 2.93 -6.62
N HIS A 249 4.36 1.74 -6.28
CA HIS A 249 5.11 0.73 -5.56
C HIS A 249 6.29 0.16 -6.37
N PHE A 250 6.24 0.22 -7.70
CA PHE A 250 7.35 -0.22 -8.54
C PHE A 250 8.68 0.49 -8.21
N LEU A 251 8.65 1.79 -7.91
CA LEU A 251 9.85 2.53 -7.49
C LEU A 251 10.25 2.21 -6.05
N ASP A 252 9.28 2.09 -5.16
CA ASP A 252 9.49 1.95 -3.72
C ASP A 252 10.10 0.60 -3.32
N PHE A 253 9.89 -0.45 -4.13
CA PHE A 253 10.34 -1.82 -3.82
C PHE A 253 11.40 -2.37 -4.76
N LYS A 254 12.00 -1.53 -5.60
CA LYS A 254 13.20 -1.85 -6.37
C LYS A 254 14.31 -2.26 -5.39
N GLY A 255 14.57 -3.57 -5.29
CA GLY A 255 15.55 -4.17 -4.38
C GLY A 255 14.99 -4.82 -3.10
N ILE A 256 13.68 -4.67 -2.81
CA ILE A 256 13.00 -5.32 -1.67
C ILE A 256 12.19 -6.54 -2.12
N VAL A 257 11.61 -6.47 -3.32
CA VAL A 257 10.85 -7.55 -3.96
C VAL A 257 11.60 -7.96 -5.21
N SER A 258 11.81 -9.27 -5.43
CA SER A 258 12.53 -9.71 -6.64
C SER A 258 11.71 -9.35 -7.88
N THR A 259 12.40 -9.10 -9.00
CA THR A 259 11.77 -8.67 -10.25
C THR A 259 10.67 -9.62 -10.75
N GLU A 260 10.72 -10.88 -10.29
CA GLU A 260 9.76 -11.94 -10.58
C GLU A 260 8.38 -11.73 -9.92
N TYR A 261 8.30 -11.06 -8.77
CA TYR A 261 7.03 -10.79 -8.07
C TYR A 261 6.41 -9.46 -8.48
N LEU A 262 7.22 -8.47 -8.91
CA LEU A 262 6.77 -7.10 -9.20
C LEU A 262 5.64 -7.01 -10.24
N THR A 263 5.49 -8.02 -11.09
CA THR A 263 4.48 -8.05 -12.14
C THR A 263 3.10 -8.55 -11.68
N ASN A 264 3.03 -9.20 -10.52
CA ASN A 264 1.83 -9.91 -10.02
C ASN A 264 1.29 -9.29 -8.73
N MET A 265 1.15 -7.96 -8.70
CA MET A 265 0.52 -7.28 -7.55
C MET A 265 -0.97 -7.63 -7.45
N VAL A 266 -1.40 -7.94 -6.23
CA VAL A 266 -2.79 -8.20 -5.86
C VAL A 266 -3.22 -7.14 -4.85
N ASP A 267 -4.31 -6.43 -5.16
CA ASP A 267 -4.94 -5.50 -4.21
C ASP A 267 -5.38 -6.25 -2.95
N SER A 268 -5.37 -5.57 -1.80
CA SER A 268 -5.77 -6.16 -0.53
C SER A 268 -6.55 -5.19 0.34
N GLU A 269 -7.35 -5.73 1.24
CA GLU A 269 -8.08 -4.99 2.26
C GLU A 269 -7.41 -5.20 3.61
N SER A 270 -7.39 -4.16 4.45
CA SER A 270 -6.72 -4.22 5.74
C SER A 270 -7.44 -3.53 6.88
N THR A 271 -7.42 -4.19 8.03
CA THR A 271 -7.75 -3.63 9.34
C THR A 271 -6.48 -3.50 10.15
N ILE A 272 -6.30 -2.35 10.81
CA ILE A 272 -5.22 -2.09 11.76
C ILE A 272 -5.87 -1.56 13.04
N ALA A 273 -5.44 -2.08 14.19
CA ALA A 273 -5.93 -1.66 15.49
C ALA A 273 -4.80 -1.61 16.52
N PHE A 274 -4.89 -0.69 17.46
CA PHE A 274 -4.05 -0.66 18.65
C PHE A 274 -4.87 -1.13 19.83
N LEU A 275 -4.36 -2.13 20.56
CA LEU A 275 -4.98 -2.61 21.79
C LEU A 275 -3.90 -2.70 22.87
N HIS A 276 -4.24 -2.23 24.07
CA HIS A 276 -3.34 -2.36 25.21
C HIS A 276 -3.59 -3.71 25.88
N ASP A 277 -2.56 -4.53 25.98
CA ASP A 277 -2.66 -5.84 26.62
C ASP A 277 -2.52 -5.69 28.15
N PRO A 278 -3.54 -6.06 28.94
CA PRO A 278 -3.52 -5.88 30.39
C PRO A 278 -2.56 -6.83 31.10
N LEU A 279 -2.30 -8.01 30.52
CA LEU A 279 -1.43 -9.02 31.12
C LEU A 279 0.05 -8.65 30.95
N LEU A 280 0.39 -8.14 29.76
CA LEU A 280 1.75 -7.81 29.37
C LEU A 280 2.10 -6.33 29.66
N GLY A 281 1.10 -5.48 29.89
CA GLY A 281 1.27 -4.06 30.18
C GLY A 281 1.93 -3.31 29.01
N MET A 282 1.55 -3.67 27.78
CA MET A 282 2.12 -3.10 26.55
C MET A 282 1.08 -3.01 25.44
N THR A 283 1.30 -2.08 24.52
CA THR A 283 0.42 -1.89 23.36
C THR A 283 0.84 -2.78 22.21
N PHE A 284 -0.12 -3.47 21.62
CA PHE A 284 0.04 -4.24 20.40
C PHE A 284 -0.62 -3.53 19.23
N LEU A 285 0.07 -3.53 18.09
CA LEU A 285 -0.56 -3.31 16.80
C LEU A 285 -1.07 -4.66 16.30
N HIS A 286 -2.36 -4.76 16.07
CA HIS A 286 -3.03 -5.88 15.42
C HIS A 286 -3.35 -5.51 13.99
N PHE A 287 -3.17 -6.46 13.07
CA PHE A 287 -3.60 -6.28 11.69
C PHE A 287 -4.26 -7.53 11.14
N SER A 288 -5.15 -7.33 10.18
CA SER A 288 -5.70 -8.34 9.29
C SER A 288 -5.54 -7.85 7.86
N VAL A 289 -4.94 -8.65 6.98
CA VAL A 289 -4.79 -8.32 5.56
C VAL A 289 -5.39 -9.44 4.72
N ALA A 290 -6.36 -9.08 3.88
CA ALA A 290 -7.05 -10.00 2.98
C ALA A 290 -6.75 -9.63 1.52
N PRO A 291 -5.92 -10.41 0.80
CA PRO A 291 -5.75 -10.26 -0.65
C PRO A 291 -7.07 -10.48 -1.38
N LYS A 292 -7.37 -9.64 -2.39
CA LYS A 292 -8.59 -9.75 -3.19
C LYS A 292 -8.59 -10.96 -4.14
N ARG A 293 -7.43 -11.53 -4.41
CA ARG A 293 -7.24 -12.74 -5.21
C ARG A 293 -6.36 -13.72 -4.45
N LEU A 294 -6.66 -15.00 -4.59
CA LEU A 294 -5.92 -16.07 -3.95
C LEU A 294 -5.49 -17.11 -4.99
N SER A 295 -4.18 -17.23 -5.19
CA SER A 295 -3.59 -18.36 -5.94
C SER A 295 -3.31 -19.54 -5.00
N VAL A 296 -3.80 -20.73 -5.37
CA VAL A 296 -3.63 -21.98 -4.64
C VAL A 296 -3.04 -23.04 -5.56
N ASP A 297 -2.30 -23.99 -5.00
CA ASP A 297 -1.74 -25.13 -5.73
C ASP A 297 -2.05 -26.43 -4.98
N PHE A 298 -1.95 -27.55 -5.67
CA PHE A 298 -2.32 -28.85 -5.15
C PHE A 298 -1.09 -29.67 -4.78
N TYR A 299 -1.05 -30.14 -3.54
CA TYR A 299 0.02 -30.99 -3.03
C TYR A 299 -0.43 -32.47 -3.07
N GLU A 300 -0.19 -33.12 -4.20
CA GLU A 300 -0.58 -34.52 -4.46
C GLU A 300 -0.22 -35.51 -3.34
N PRO A 301 1.00 -35.49 -2.75
CA PRO A 301 1.39 -36.51 -1.77
C PRO A 301 0.52 -36.57 -0.51
N LYS A 302 -0.17 -35.48 -0.18
CA LYS A 302 -1.11 -35.42 0.96
C LYS A 302 -2.55 -35.12 0.55
N ASN A 303 -2.86 -35.13 -0.75
CA ASN A 303 -4.18 -34.86 -1.27
C ASN A 303 -4.82 -33.57 -0.70
N GLN A 304 -4.08 -32.47 -0.69
CA GLN A 304 -4.52 -31.20 -0.09
C GLN A 304 -4.07 -30.02 -0.96
N TYR A 305 -4.86 -28.96 -0.98
CA TYR A 305 -4.44 -27.69 -1.55
C TYR A 305 -3.60 -26.91 -0.55
N PHE A 306 -2.78 -25.98 -1.06
CA PHE A 306 -2.00 -25.08 -0.22
C PHE A 306 -1.88 -23.69 -0.80
N CYS A 307 -1.63 -22.75 0.12
CA CYS A 307 -1.30 -21.38 -0.19
C CYS A 307 -0.37 -20.84 0.90
N ASN A 308 0.89 -20.58 0.55
CA ASN A 308 1.87 -20.12 1.52
C ASN A 308 2.14 -18.64 1.33
N TYR A 309 2.08 -17.91 2.45
CA TYR A 309 2.44 -16.50 2.49
C TYR A 309 3.69 -16.25 3.31
N THR A 310 4.55 -15.36 2.85
CA THR A 310 5.52 -14.66 3.70
C THR A 310 5.00 -13.26 3.96
N VAL A 311 4.97 -12.85 5.23
CA VAL A 311 4.57 -11.52 5.66
C VAL A 311 5.78 -10.80 6.23
N ASP A 312 6.20 -9.74 5.55
CA ASP A 312 7.22 -8.81 6.02
C ASP A 312 6.56 -7.54 6.54
N VAL A 313 6.76 -7.24 7.81
CA VAL A 313 6.26 -6.02 8.47
C VAL A 313 7.44 -5.11 8.78
N SER A 314 7.29 -3.80 8.55
CA SER A 314 8.24 -2.81 9.04
C SER A 314 7.56 -1.53 9.54
N LEU A 315 8.16 -0.91 10.56
CA LEU A 315 7.84 0.45 10.99
C LEU A 315 9.00 1.39 10.70
N ARG A 316 8.69 2.54 10.14
CA ARG A 316 9.67 3.54 9.72
C ARG A 316 9.37 4.93 10.25
N LYS A 317 10.42 5.71 10.52
CA LYS A 317 10.35 7.15 10.80
C LYS A 317 11.28 7.88 9.83
N GLY A 318 10.69 8.51 8.81
CA GLY A 318 11.44 8.90 7.61
C GLY A 318 12.05 7.66 6.94
N ASP A 319 13.34 7.72 6.59
CA ASP A 319 14.04 6.62 5.94
C ASP A 319 14.57 5.55 6.92
N LYS A 320 14.42 5.77 8.24
CA LYS A 320 14.94 4.86 9.27
C LYS A 320 13.90 3.82 9.65
N ILE A 321 14.24 2.54 9.48
CA ILE A 321 13.48 1.40 9.99
C ILE A 321 13.85 1.18 11.45
N PHE A 322 12.86 1.17 12.35
CA PHE A 322 13.07 0.88 13.77
C PHE A 322 12.41 -0.42 14.24
N PHE A 323 11.55 -1.01 13.42
CA PHE A 323 11.01 -2.35 13.63
C PHE A 323 10.92 -3.07 12.29
N GLN A 324 11.31 -4.35 12.26
CA GLN A 324 11.10 -5.21 11.12
C GLN A 324 10.94 -6.67 11.57
N GLN A 325 10.02 -7.39 10.94
CA GLN A 325 9.80 -8.80 11.18
C GLN A 325 9.35 -9.50 9.90
N SER A 326 9.77 -10.75 9.74
CA SER A 326 9.31 -11.64 8.67
C SER A 326 8.72 -12.90 9.28
N LYS A 327 7.55 -13.33 8.81
CA LYS A 327 6.89 -14.56 9.25
C LYS A 327 6.27 -15.30 8.07
N GLU A 328 6.39 -16.62 8.08
CA GLU A 328 5.69 -17.49 7.13
C GLU A 328 4.32 -17.89 7.68
N PHE A 329 3.31 -17.95 6.82
CA PHE A 329 1.96 -18.39 7.10
C PHE A 329 1.60 -19.48 6.08
N PRO A 330 2.05 -20.73 6.34
CA PRO A 330 1.65 -21.86 5.52
C PRO A 330 0.18 -22.17 5.79
N PHE A 331 -0.58 -22.42 4.73
CA PHE A 331 -1.99 -22.79 4.83
C PHE A 331 -2.27 -23.96 3.90
N TYR A 332 -2.83 -25.03 4.48
CA TYR A 332 -3.20 -26.25 3.79
C TYR A 332 -4.67 -26.54 4.06
N PHE A 333 -5.40 -26.99 3.05
CA PHE A 333 -6.83 -27.29 3.18
C PHE A 333 -7.27 -28.41 2.25
N ASP A 334 -8.32 -29.13 2.66
CA ASP A 334 -8.83 -30.29 1.92
C ASP A 334 -9.50 -29.89 0.59
N PRO A 335 -9.49 -30.78 -0.43
CA PRO A 335 -10.12 -30.52 -1.73
C PRO A 335 -11.59 -30.13 -1.67
N GLU A 336 -12.33 -30.60 -0.66
CA GLU A 336 -13.75 -30.26 -0.45
C GLU A 336 -13.96 -28.77 -0.17
N ASN A 337 -12.94 -28.06 0.32
CA ASN A 337 -13.02 -26.65 0.69
C ASN A 337 -12.50 -25.71 -0.42
N VAL A 338 -12.08 -26.22 -1.58
CA VAL A 338 -11.42 -25.41 -2.61
C VAL A 338 -12.31 -24.28 -3.12
N GLU A 339 -13.58 -24.55 -3.43
CA GLU A 339 -14.51 -23.52 -3.91
C GLU A 339 -14.74 -22.45 -2.85
N VAL A 340 -14.90 -22.83 -1.59
CA VAL A 340 -15.15 -21.90 -0.47
C VAL A 340 -13.94 -21.00 -0.24
N VAL A 341 -12.74 -21.59 -0.15
CA VAL A 341 -11.50 -20.86 0.13
C VAL A 341 -11.11 -19.95 -1.04
N THR A 342 -11.26 -20.40 -2.28
CA THR A 342 -10.94 -19.57 -3.46
C THR A 342 -11.97 -18.46 -3.70
N ASN A 343 -13.25 -18.70 -3.42
CA ASN A 343 -14.30 -17.68 -3.57
C ASN A 343 -14.28 -16.61 -2.47
N TYR A 344 -14.00 -16.98 -1.22
CA TYR A 344 -14.02 -16.04 -0.08
C TYR A 344 -12.64 -15.52 0.31
N GLY A 345 -11.58 -16.18 -0.14
CA GLY A 345 -10.21 -15.82 0.15
C GLY A 345 -9.77 -16.15 1.58
N ILE A 346 -8.63 -15.57 1.96
CA ILE A 346 -8.03 -15.69 3.28
C ILE A 346 -7.74 -14.30 3.85
N ALA A 347 -7.66 -14.21 5.17
CA ALA A 347 -7.21 -13.04 5.88
C ALA A 347 -6.04 -13.43 6.77
N ILE A 348 -4.87 -12.82 6.55
CA ILE A 348 -3.69 -13.08 7.37
C ILE A 348 -3.71 -12.08 8.53
N GLU A 349 -3.82 -12.61 9.74
CA GLU A 349 -3.87 -11.85 10.97
C GLU A 349 -2.60 -12.05 11.79
N ASP A 350 -2.05 -10.95 12.29
CA ASP A 350 -0.91 -10.98 13.19
C ASP A 350 -0.93 -9.79 14.14
N SER A 351 -0.04 -9.81 15.13
CA SER A 351 0.19 -8.68 16.01
C SER A 351 1.62 -8.65 16.54
N PHE A 352 2.08 -7.45 16.90
CA PHE A 352 3.38 -7.23 17.50
C PHE A 352 3.33 -6.01 18.44
N PRO A 353 4.17 -5.98 19.48
CA PRO A 353 4.19 -4.87 20.42
C PRO A 353 4.81 -3.64 19.74
N VAL A 354 4.31 -2.46 20.07
CA VAL A 354 4.70 -1.20 19.43
C VAL A 354 4.88 -0.10 20.46
N ILE A 355 5.90 0.74 20.26
CA ILE A 355 6.14 1.92 21.10
C ILE A 355 5.23 3.09 20.67
N PRO A 356 4.88 4.02 21.59
CA PRO A 356 4.13 5.22 21.23
C PRO A 356 4.85 6.09 20.19
N GLY A 357 4.06 6.78 19.35
CA GLY A 357 4.54 7.74 18.36
C GLY A 357 3.99 7.52 16.96
N SER A 358 4.32 8.47 16.08
CA SER A 358 3.98 8.42 14.66
C SER A 358 5.00 7.60 13.88
N SER A 359 4.53 6.68 13.04
CA SER A 359 5.39 5.92 12.14
C SER A 359 4.64 5.53 10.86
N LYS A 360 5.41 5.16 9.84
CA LYS A 360 4.88 4.57 8.61
C LYS A 360 4.95 3.06 8.73
N LEU A 361 3.78 2.42 8.71
CA LEU A 361 3.62 0.97 8.67
C LEU A 361 3.65 0.47 7.23
N ILE A 362 4.48 -0.53 6.97
CA ILE A 362 4.51 -1.26 5.71
C ILE A 362 4.33 -2.74 6.01
N ILE A 363 3.33 -3.37 5.39
CA ILE A 363 3.09 -4.81 5.43
C ILE A 363 3.14 -5.33 3.99
N LEU A 364 4.08 -6.24 3.72
CA LEU A 364 4.25 -6.91 2.44
C LEU A 364 3.88 -8.38 2.58
N LEU A 365 2.85 -8.80 1.86
CA LEU A 365 2.43 -10.20 1.74
C LEU A 365 2.99 -10.75 0.44
N LYS A 366 3.66 -11.89 0.46
CA LYS A 366 4.15 -12.60 -0.73
C LYS A 366 3.58 -14.00 -0.78
N ASN A 367 2.82 -14.31 -1.82
CA ASN A 367 2.29 -15.63 -2.12
C ASN A 367 3.32 -16.42 -2.94
N SER A 368 3.78 -17.57 -2.44
CA SER A 368 4.79 -18.37 -3.15
C SER A 368 4.25 -19.15 -4.34
N VAL A 369 2.94 -19.38 -4.42
CA VAL A 369 2.27 -20.16 -5.48
C VAL A 369 2.09 -19.33 -6.73
N GLY A 370 1.31 -18.25 -6.66
CA GLY A 370 1.05 -17.36 -7.80
C GLY A 370 2.19 -16.38 -8.09
N LYS A 371 3.25 -16.41 -7.26
CA LYS A 371 4.31 -15.38 -7.21
C LYS A 371 3.72 -13.98 -7.09
N GLU A 372 2.64 -13.87 -6.33
CA GLU A 372 1.88 -12.63 -6.14
C GLU A 372 2.35 -11.89 -4.89
N PHE A 373 2.12 -10.58 -4.84
CA PHE A 373 2.30 -9.82 -3.61
C PHE A 373 1.20 -8.80 -3.38
N SER A 374 0.91 -8.53 -2.11
CA SER A 374 0.06 -7.43 -1.68
C SER A 374 0.85 -6.53 -0.75
N ILE A 375 0.56 -5.24 -0.79
CA ILE A 375 1.21 -4.28 0.09
C ILE A 375 0.21 -3.34 0.75
N ILE A 376 0.40 -3.13 2.04
CA ILE A 376 -0.29 -2.13 2.85
C ILE A 376 0.72 -1.11 3.31
N GLU A 377 0.42 0.17 3.06
CA GLU A 377 1.18 1.30 3.53
C GLU A 377 0.25 2.27 4.25
N ARG A 378 0.50 2.54 5.53
CA ARG A 378 -0.28 3.52 6.30
C ARG A 378 0.60 4.34 7.23
N ASP A 379 0.32 5.64 7.30
CA ASP A 379 0.74 6.44 8.43
C ASP A 379 -0.10 6.05 9.64
N ILE A 380 0.57 5.67 10.72
CA ILE A 380 -0.05 5.22 11.96
C ILE A 380 0.46 6.04 13.13
N VAL A 381 -0.39 6.20 14.14
CA VAL A 381 -0.06 6.88 15.40
C VAL A 381 -0.46 5.97 16.55
N CYS A 382 0.52 5.42 17.26
CA CYS A 382 0.28 4.79 18.54
C CYS A 382 0.26 5.89 19.61
N GLU A 383 -0.90 6.16 20.20
CA GLU A 383 -1.01 7.16 21.27
C GLU A 383 -0.26 6.68 22.54
N GLU A 384 0.30 7.63 23.30
CA GLU A 384 0.73 7.35 24.66
C GLU A 384 -0.49 7.13 25.54
N VAL A 385 -0.45 6.10 26.39
CA VAL A 385 -1.48 5.88 27.40
C VAL A 385 -1.53 7.10 28.32
N ARG A 386 -2.70 7.73 28.41
CA ARG A 386 -2.92 8.93 29.22
C ARG A 386 -2.95 8.56 30.70
N SER A 387 -2.96 9.57 31.58
CA SER A 387 -3.24 9.37 33.01
C SER A 387 -4.72 9.52 33.36
N THR A 388 -5.55 9.96 32.40
CA THR A 388 -6.99 10.15 32.54
C THR A 388 -7.75 9.00 31.88
N PRO A 389 -9.02 8.76 32.24
CA PRO A 389 -9.85 7.77 31.56
C PRO A 389 -9.90 8.00 30.05
N GLU A 390 -9.73 6.95 29.27
CA GLU A 390 -9.72 7.03 27.80
C GLU A 390 -10.23 5.75 27.14
N ILE A 391 -10.73 5.88 25.91
CA ILE A 391 -10.98 4.77 25.00
C ILE A 391 -9.70 4.60 24.18
N PHE A 392 -8.83 3.69 24.62
CA PHE A 392 -7.53 3.48 23.99
C PHE A 392 -7.67 2.87 22.59
N GLY A 393 -8.52 1.86 22.44
CA GLY A 393 -8.73 1.17 21.17
C GLY A 393 -10.15 0.66 21.00
N VAL A 394 -10.67 0.73 19.77
CA VAL A 394 -11.94 0.12 19.38
C VAL A 394 -11.74 -0.69 18.11
N VAL A 395 -12.32 -1.89 18.08
CA VAL A 395 -12.31 -2.76 16.91
C VAL A 395 -13.72 -3.25 16.67
N VAL A 396 -14.16 -3.14 15.42
CA VAL A 396 -15.43 -3.68 14.95
C VAL A 396 -15.13 -4.95 14.18
N GLY A 397 -15.93 -5.98 14.44
CA GLY A 397 -15.85 -7.29 13.84
C GLY A 397 -17.23 -7.92 13.78
N TYR A 398 -17.27 -9.22 13.55
CA TYR A 398 -18.54 -9.92 13.28
C TYR A 398 -18.85 -11.06 14.26
N LYS A 399 -17.88 -11.42 15.10
CA LYS A 399 -18.05 -12.49 16.06
C LYS A 399 -17.07 -12.32 17.22
N THR A 400 -17.54 -12.58 18.43
CA THR A 400 -16.69 -12.75 19.61
C THR A 400 -16.72 -14.19 20.09
N GLU A 401 -15.57 -14.69 20.55
CA GLU A 401 -15.43 -15.98 21.21
C GLU A 401 -14.52 -15.87 22.42
N THR A 402 -14.56 -16.89 23.28
CA THR A 402 -13.59 -17.01 24.37
C THR A 402 -12.19 -17.26 23.81
N ALA A 403 -11.23 -16.43 24.19
CA ALA A 403 -9.84 -16.55 23.79
C ALA A 403 -9.21 -17.82 24.40
N ARG A 404 -8.21 -18.37 23.69
CA ARG A 404 -7.43 -19.50 24.21
C ARG A 404 -6.54 -19.01 25.37
N THR A 405 -6.51 -19.76 26.45
CA THR A 405 -5.68 -19.44 27.62
C THR A 405 -4.20 -19.74 27.36
N GLY A 406 -3.31 -18.99 28.00
CA GLY A 406 -1.86 -19.23 27.94
C GLY A 406 -1.19 -18.87 26.62
N VAL A 407 -1.92 -18.27 25.67
CA VAL A 407 -1.37 -17.81 24.38
C VAL A 407 -1.83 -16.38 24.08
N HIS A 408 -0.95 -15.62 23.45
CA HIS A 408 -1.28 -14.37 22.77
C HIS A 408 -1.80 -14.65 21.37
N ALA A 409 -2.84 -13.95 20.94
CA ALA A 409 -3.40 -14.07 19.60
C ALA A 409 -3.83 -12.70 19.04
N PRO A 410 -3.79 -12.50 17.71
CA PRO A 410 -4.32 -11.30 17.08
C PRO A 410 -5.80 -11.07 17.45
N PHE A 411 -6.17 -9.81 17.72
CA PHE A 411 -7.51 -9.38 18.11
C PHE A 411 -8.08 -10.13 19.34
N ALA A 412 -7.21 -10.68 20.18
CA ALA A 412 -7.57 -11.23 21.47
C ALA A 412 -7.03 -10.34 22.60
N VAL A 413 -7.90 -10.00 23.55
CA VAL A 413 -7.56 -9.24 24.75
C VAL A 413 -8.35 -9.84 25.92
N SER A 414 -7.70 -9.99 27.07
CA SER A 414 -8.29 -10.65 28.24
C SER A 414 -8.78 -12.08 27.89
N ASP A 415 -10.07 -12.38 28.06
CA ASP A 415 -10.66 -13.68 27.76
C ASP A 415 -11.44 -13.70 26.43
N LYS A 416 -11.35 -12.64 25.61
CA LYS A 416 -12.14 -12.50 24.38
C LYS A 416 -11.25 -12.42 23.15
N ARG A 417 -11.69 -13.09 22.07
CA ARG A 417 -11.18 -12.91 20.71
C ARG A 417 -12.29 -12.33 19.84
N LEU A 418 -11.99 -11.25 19.13
CA LEU A 418 -12.84 -10.68 18.10
C LEU A 418 -12.39 -11.18 16.73
N TYR A 419 -13.32 -11.69 15.92
CA TYR A 419 -13.09 -11.97 14.52
C TYR A 419 -13.44 -10.75 13.68
N VAL A 420 -12.52 -10.38 12.80
CA VAL A 420 -12.60 -9.16 12.00
C VAL A 420 -12.70 -9.48 10.52
N ASP A 421 -13.39 -8.63 9.76
CA ASP A 421 -13.38 -8.65 8.30
C ASP A 421 -12.90 -7.28 7.84
N SER A 422 -11.81 -7.23 7.08
CA SER A 422 -11.19 -5.98 6.63
C SER A 422 -12.11 -5.09 5.80
N ARG A 423 -13.22 -5.63 5.29
CA ARG A 423 -14.24 -4.87 4.55
C ARG A 423 -15.19 -4.10 5.46
N ASN A 424 -15.39 -4.57 6.69
CA ASN A 424 -16.46 -4.13 7.58
C ASN A 424 -17.83 -4.03 6.86
N ILE A 425 -18.12 -5.01 6.01
CA ILE A 425 -19.42 -5.16 5.34
C ILE A 425 -20.24 -6.20 6.10
N TYR A 426 -21.48 -5.85 6.42
CA TYR A 426 -22.41 -6.69 7.17
C TYR A 426 -23.72 -6.83 6.42
N ARG A 427 -24.37 -7.98 6.61
CA ARG A 427 -25.74 -8.24 6.17
C ARG A 427 -26.75 -7.80 7.23
N ALA A 428 -28.02 -7.66 6.84
CA ALA A 428 -29.06 -7.28 7.79
C ALA A 428 -29.28 -8.34 8.89
N GLU A 429 -28.98 -9.61 8.60
CA GLU A 429 -29.01 -10.73 9.55
C GLU A 429 -27.74 -10.89 10.38
N ASP A 430 -26.67 -10.13 10.10
CA ASP A 430 -25.42 -10.23 10.84
C ASP A 430 -25.51 -9.52 12.21
N GLU A 431 -24.63 -9.94 13.10
CA GLU A 431 -24.30 -9.22 14.33
C GLU A 431 -23.00 -8.43 14.13
N ILE A 432 -23.02 -7.16 14.52
CA ILE A 432 -21.84 -6.31 14.53
C ILE A 432 -21.22 -6.42 15.92
N SER A 433 -20.12 -7.15 16.01
CA SER A 433 -19.39 -7.34 17.26
C SER A 433 -18.39 -6.22 17.47
N ILE A 434 -18.24 -5.80 18.72
CA ILE A 434 -17.39 -4.69 19.14
C ILE A 434 -16.45 -5.22 20.21
N LEU A 435 -15.19 -4.79 20.16
CA LEU A 435 -14.23 -4.85 21.27
C LEU A 435 -13.71 -3.44 21.55
N ALA A 436 -13.86 -2.98 22.79
CA ALA A 436 -13.39 -1.66 23.23
C ALA A 436 -12.46 -1.81 24.44
N ASN A 437 -11.25 -1.26 24.33
CA ASN A 437 -10.24 -1.23 25.36
C ASN A 437 -10.25 0.15 26.04
N ILE A 438 -10.68 0.19 27.31
CA ILE A 438 -10.85 1.42 28.10
C ILE A 438 -9.82 1.41 29.22
N LEU A 439 -9.02 2.48 29.33
CA LEU A 439 -7.93 2.59 30.29
C LEU A 439 -8.21 3.64 31.36
N ASN A 440 -7.46 3.55 32.47
CA ASN A 440 -7.49 4.46 33.61
C ASN A 440 -8.88 4.65 34.23
N VAL A 441 -9.67 3.59 34.28
CA VAL A 441 -11.03 3.62 34.84
C VAL A 441 -10.96 3.70 36.37
N SER A 442 -11.43 4.83 36.92
CA SER A 442 -11.60 4.99 38.36
C SER A 442 -12.78 4.13 38.86
N ARG A 443 -12.79 3.80 40.15
CA ARG A 443 -13.90 3.05 40.76
C ARG A 443 -15.24 3.77 40.55
N ASP A 444 -15.23 5.08 40.72
CA ASP A 444 -16.41 5.92 40.54
C ASP A 444 -16.95 5.91 39.10
N LEU A 445 -16.03 6.01 38.13
CA LEU A 445 -16.39 5.92 36.72
C LEU A 445 -16.94 4.53 36.39
N TRP A 446 -16.35 3.45 36.92
CA TRP A 446 -16.87 2.10 36.71
C TRP A 446 -18.29 1.91 37.27
N GLU A 447 -18.60 2.46 38.44
CA GLU A 447 -19.92 2.31 39.07
C GLU A 447 -21.02 3.12 38.38
N ARG A 448 -20.69 4.32 37.90
CA ARG A 448 -21.70 5.29 37.43
C ARG A 448 -21.63 5.60 35.93
N GLY A 449 -20.52 5.31 35.29
CA GLY A 449 -20.26 5.61 33.88
C GLY A 449 -20.74 4.52 32.92
N GLU A 450 -20.62 4.84 31.64
CA GLU A 450 -20.98 3.95 30.53
C GLU A 450 -20.13 4.22 29.30
N LEU A 451 -19.98 3.20 28.45
CA LEU A 451 -19.56 3.36 27.07
C LEU A 451 -20.82 3.47 26.21
N ARG A 452 -21.06 4.64 25.61
CA ARG A 452 -22.20 4.88 24.72
C ARG A 452 -21.77 4.64 23.28
N VAL A 453 -22.43 3.70 22.60
CA VAL A 453 -22.21 3.42 21.18
C VAL A 453 -23.35 4.04 20.39
N THR A 454 -23.03 5.01 19.53
CA THR A 454 -24.00 5.66 18.64
C THR A 454 -23.77 5.23 17.21
N VAL A 455 -24.79 4.72 16.54
CA VAL A 455 -24.76 4.25 15.15
C VAL A 455 -25.60 5.18 14.29
N GLN A 456 -24.96 5.82 13.30
CA GLN A 456 -25.59 6.79 12.41
C GLN A 456 -25.31 6.43 10.95
N GLY A 457 -26.36 6.34 10.13
CA GLY A 457 -26.21 6.21 8.68
C GLY A 457 -25.90 7.55 8.02
N LEU A 458 -25.10 7.52 6.96
CA LEU A 458 -24.62 8.73 6.28
C LEU A 458 -25.61 9.29 5.25
N SER A 459 -26.57 8.49 4.77
CA SER A 459 -27.60 8.96 3.84
C SER A 459 -28.68 9.80 4.55
N LYS A 460 -29.21 10.81 3.84
CA LYS A 460 -30.25 11.72 4.36
C LYS A 460 -31.58 11.01 4.69
N ASN A 461 -31.78 9.81 4.16
CA ASN A 461 -33.00 9.03 4.31
C ASN A 461 -32.91 8.00 5.45
N ASN A 462 -31.77 7.92 6.15
CA ASN A 462 -31.57 6.97 7.22
C ASN A 462 -32.30 7.44 8.50
N PRO A 463 -32.91 6.53 9.29
CA PRO A 463 -33.45 6.84 10.62
C PRO A 463 -32.47 7.57 11.56
N ALA A 464 -33.06 8.15 12.61
CA ALA A 464 -32.34 8.78 13.71
C ALA A 464 -31.26 7.84 14.30
N PRO A 465 -30.18 8.41 14.88
CA PRO A 465 -29.08 7.60 15.40
C PRO A 465 -29.57 6.59 16.43
N LYS A 466 -29.12 5.34 16.32
CA LYS A 466 -29.37 4.31 17.34
C LYS A 466 -28.30 4.40 18.42
N ILE A 467 -28.71 4.34 19.68
CA ILE A 467 -27.82 4.48 20.83
C ILE A 467 -27.87 3.23 21.69
N PHE A 468 -26.71 2.64 21.97
CA PHE A 468 -26.53 1.46 22.79
C PHE A 468 -25.65 1.81 24.00
N PRO A 469 -26.22 1.98 25.20
CA PRO A 469 -25.45 2.25 26.41
C PRO A 469 -24.90 0.95 27.01
N LEU A 470 -23.59 0.90 27.24
CA LEU A 470 -22.89 -0.22 27.88
C LEU A 470 -22.41 0.21 29.25
N LYS A 471 -23.04 -0.31 30.31
CA LYS A 471 -22.58 -0.05 31.68
C LYS A 471 -21.19 -0.64 31.89
N LEU A 472 -20.29 0.14 32.47
CA LEU A 472 -18.93 -0.32 32.77
C LEU A 472 -18.95 -1.45 33.83
N THR A 473 -19.99 -1.50 34.66
CA THR A 473 -20.27 -2.60 35.60
C THR A 473 -20.64 -3.93 34.95
N SER A 474 -20.76 -4.00 33.62
CA SER A 474 -20.99 -5.26 32.90
C SER A 474 -19.81 -6.23 33.00
N VAL A 475 -18.62 -5.72 33.36
CA VAL A 475 -17.42 -6.49 33.66
C VAL A 475 -16.92 -6.17 35.08
N PRO A 476 -16.18 -7.08 35.74
CA PRO A 476 -15.56 -6.79 37.03
C PRO A 476 -14.66 -5.57 36.98
N TYR A 477 -14.60 -4.82 38.09
CA TYR A 477 -13.76 -3.63 38.17
C TYR A 477 -12.28 -3.96 38.00
N HIS A 478 -11.66 -3.29 37.03
CA HIS A 478 -10.23 -3.19 36.87
C HIS A 478 -9.90 -1.80 36.27
N PRO A 479 -8.73 -1.20 36.53
CA PRO A 479 -8.35 0.09 35.92
C PRO A 479 -8.33 0.07 34.40
N GLN A 480 -8.15 -1.10 33.81
CA GLN A 480 -8.37 -1.37 32.39
C GLN A 480 -9.57 -2.29 32.22
N LEU A 481 -10.52 -1.91 31.37
CA LEU A 481 -11.69 -2.69 31.02
C LEU A 481 -11.68 -3.04 29.53
N ASP A 482 -11.93 -4.31 29.22
CA ASP A 482 -12.15 -4.78 27.85
C ASP A 482 -13.63 -5.12 27.70
N LEU A 483 -14.37 -4.26 27.01
CA LEU A 483 -15.81 -4.42 26.80
C LEU A 483 -16.07 -5.06 25.43
N THR A 484 -16.93 -6.07 25.43
CA THR A 484 -17.48 -6.64 24.20
C THR A 484 -18.97 -6.47 24.13
N HIS A 485 -19.49 -6.11 22.96
CA HIS A 485 -20.92 -6.00 22.71
C HIS A 485 -21.25 -6.41 21.28
N SER A 486 -22.46 -6.90 21.06
CA SER A 486 -22.98 -7.17 19.72
C SER A 486 -24.20 -6.29 19.48
N VAL A 487 -24.19 -5.62 18.33
CA VAL A 487 -25.30 -4.80 17.86
C VAL A 487 -25.93 -5.52 16.67
N PRO A 488 -27.23 -5.82 16.69
CA PRO A 488 -27.89 -6.43 15.55
C PRO A 488 -27.89 -5.46 14.38
N ALA A 489 -27.44 -5.91 13.21
CA ALA A 489 -27.60 -5.14 11.97
C ALA A 489 -29.08 -5.05 11.55
N ALA A 490 -29.94 -5.89 12.13
CA ALA A 490 -31.37 -5.91 11.88
C ALA A 490 -32.00 -4.51 12.09
N GLY A 491 -32.68 -4.05 11.04
CA GLY A 491 -33.32 -2.73 11.03
C GLY A 491 -32.34 -1.56 10.84
N LEU A 492 -31.11 -1.81 10.40
CA LEU A 492 -30.26 -0.80 9.76
C LEU A 492 -30.43 -0.94 8.23
N PRO A 493 -31.04 0.03 7.53
CA PRO A 493 -31.15 -0.05 6.07
C PRO A 493 -29.76 -0.05 5.40
N PRO A 494 -29.64 -0.57 4.16
CA PRO A 494 -28.38 -0.52 3.42
C PRO A 494 -27.84 0.90 3.29
N ASP A 495 -26.66 1.14 3.86
CA ASP A 495 -26.00 2.45 3.89
C ASP A 495 -24.55 2.29 4.40
N TYR A 496 -23.79 3.37 4.29
CA TYR A 496 -22.56 3.56 5.05
C TYR A 496 -22.90 4.10 6.43
N TYR A 497 -22.28 3.54 7.47
CA TYR A 497 -22.53 3.91 8.86
C TYR A 497 -21.26 4.37 9.54
N GLU A 498 -21.41 5.42 10.35
CA GLU A 498 -20.46 5.82 11.38
C GLU A 498 -20.94 5.28 12.73
N MET A 499 -20.02 4.65 13.46
CA MET A 499 -20.19 4.18 14.83
C MET A 499 -19.29 5.00 15.74
N LYS A 500 -19.90 5.75 16.66
CA LYS A 500 -19.20 6.61 17.60
C LYS A 500 -19.25 6.00 19.01
N PHE A 501 -18.07 5.76 19.58
CA PHE A 501 -17.88 5.29 20.95
C PHE A 501 -17.61 6.50 21.83
N SER A 502 -18.41 6.71 22.87
CA SER A 502 -18.26 7.83 23.82
C SER A 502 -18.17 7.29 25.24
N LEU A 503 -17.08 7.56 25.95
CA LEU A 503 -16.92 7.22 27.35
C LEU A 503 -17.58 8.32 28.18
N VAL A 504 -18.61 7.99 28.94
CA VAL A 504 -19.45 8.97 29.64
C VAL A 504 -19.42 8.71 31.14
N ASP A 505 -19.26 9.76 31.93
CA ASP A 505 -19.28 9.69 33.40
C ASP A 505 -20.70 9.66 34.00
N GLY A 506 -20.79 9.54 35.32
CA GLY A 506 -22.08 9.52 36.04
C GLY A 506 -22.87 10.83 35.98
N GLU A 507 -22.26 11.93 35.54
CA GLU A 507 -22.92 13.23 35.32
C GLU A 507 -23.36 13.42 33.86
N GLY A 508 -23.08 12.45 32.99
CA GLY A 508 -23.42 12.51 31.57
C GLY A 508 -22.39 13.27 30.72
N ARG A 509 -21.21 13.60 31.27
CA ARG A 509 -20.12 14.26 30.52
C ARG A 509 -19.33 13.23 29.74
N THR A 510 -19.07 13.53 28.48
CA THR A 510 -18.18 12.72 27.65
C THR A 510 -16.72 13.00 28.00
N LEU A 511 -15.98 11.95 28.37
CA LEU A 511 -14.57 11.99 28.73
C LEU A 511 -13.64 11.75 27.54
N ASP A 512 -14.04 10.87 26.62
CA ASP A 512 -13.27 10.53 25.42
C ASP A 512 -14.18 9.94 24.33
N GLU A 513 -13.77 10.03 23.07
CA GLU A 513 -14.54 9.53 21.92
C GLU A 513 -13.65 8.89 20.85
N LYS A 514 -14.12 7.80 20.24
CA LYS A 514 -13.47 7.14 19.09
C LYS A 514 -14.50 6.79 18.01
N PRO A 515 -14.21 7.02 16.72
CA PRO A 515 -15.07 6.59 15.62
C PRO A 515 -14.66 5.22 15.07
N ALA A 516 -15.62 4.54 14.43
CA ALA A 516 -15.42 3.40 13.55
C ALA A 516 -16.45 3.46 12.42
N ASN A 517 -16.17 2.81 11.28
CA ASN A 517 -17.07 2.82 10.12
C ASN A 517 -17.37 1.40 9.66
N PHE A 518 -18.58 1.18 9.15
CA PHE A 518 -19.00 -0.07 8.55
C PHE A 518 -20.08 0.15 7.48
N ILE A 519 -20.38 -0.89 6.72
CA ILE A 519 -21.35 -0.85 5.61
C ILE A 519 -22.41 -1.93 5.85
N ILE A 520 -23.68 -1.58 5.66
CA ILE A 520 -24.76 -2.56 5.48
C ILE A 520 -25.04 -2.69 3.99
N THR A 521 -24.92 -3.89 3.44
CA THR A 521 -25.09 -4.13 2.00
C THR A 521 -26.52 -4.58 1.64
N PRO A 522 -27.08 -4.18 0.48
CA PRO A 522 -28.39 -4.64 0.00
C PRO A 522 -28.35 -6.02 -0.69
N THR A 523 -27.17 -6.50 -1.09
CA THR A 523 -26.97 -7.78 -1.81
C THR A 523 -26.53 -8.89 -0.85
N GLN A 524 -26.53 -10.16 -1.30
CA GLN A 524 -25.82 -11.23 -0.59
C GLN A 524 -24.36 -10.80 -0.40
N ALA A 525 -23.95 -10.48 0.83
CA ALA A 525 -22.56 -10.10 1.08
C ALA A 525 -21.65 -11.26 0.68
N PRO A 526 -20.43 -11.00 0.16
CA PRO A 526 -19.46 -12.06 -0.05
C PRO A 526 -19.23 -12.81 1.27
N GLY A 527 -18.95 -14.12 1.20
CA GLY A 527 -18.54 -14.88 2.38
C GLY A 527 -17.29 -14.26 3.02
N ARG A 528 -17.07 -14.60 4.29
CA ARG A 528 -15.95 -14.05 5.07
C ARG A 528 -14.67 -14.84 4.77
N PRO A 529 -13.52 -14.18 4.59
CA PRO A 529 -12.26 -14.86 4.34
C PRO A 529 -11.89 -15.75 5.53
N VAL A 530 -11.17 -16.84 5.24
CA VAL A 530 -10.64 -17.71 6.30
C VAL A 530 -9.50 -16.99 7.02
N ALA A 531 -9.68 -16.71 8.32
CA ALA A 531 -8.66 -16.07 9.14
C ALA A 531 -7.51 -17.04 9.46
N ILE A 532 -6.30 -16.70 9.03
CA ILE A 532 -5.07 -17.42 9.30
C ILE A 532 -4.25 -16.56 10.26
N SER A 533 -3.96 -17.12 11.43
CA SER A 533 -3.25 -16.42 12.49
C SER A 533 -2.26 -17.34 13.18
N LYS A 534 -1.18 -16.77 13.71
CA LYS A 534 -0.27 -17.48 14.61
C LYS A 534 -0.55 -17.04 16.04
N THR A 535 -0.63 -18.01 16.94
CA THR A 535 -0.68 -17.76 18.38
C THR A 535 0.72 -17.89 18.97
N PHE A 536 1.03 -17.10 19.99
CA PHE A 536 2.33 -17.11 20.64
C PHE A 536 2.19 -17.52 22.12
N PRO A 537 2.90 -18.55 22.61
CA PRO A 537 2.81 -18.95 24.02
C PRO A 537 3.23 -17.84 24.98
N LEU A 538 2.40 -17.57 26.00
CA LEU A 538 2.70 -16.52 27.00
C LEU A 538 3.89 -16.89 27.89
N SER A 539 4.27 -18.16 27.97
CA SER A 539 5.52 -18.59 28.60
C SER A 539 6.77 -18.00 27.92
N GLY A 540 6.67 -17.63 26.62
CA GLY A 540 7.72 -16.97 25.86
C GLY A 540 7.59 -15.44 25.82
N ALA A 541 6.68 -14.83 26.58
CA ALA A 541 6.32 -13.41 26.43
C ALA A 541 7.47 -12.44 26.68
N HIS A 542 8.57 -12.88 27.31
CA HIS A 542 9.79 -12.08 27.47
C HIS A 542 10.36 -11.57 26.14
N ILE A 543 10.14 -12.29 25.03
CA ILE A 543 10.55 -11.88 23.69
C ILE A 543 9.93 -10.54 23.29
N TYR A 544 8.70 -10.25 23.72
CA TYR A 544 8.05 -8.97 23.43
C TYR A 544 8.76 -7.78 24.10
N PHE A 545 9.38 -7.99 25.27
CA PHE A 545 10.20 -6.96 25.90
C PHE A 545 11.48 -6.69 25.10
N TYR A 546 12.13 -7.71 24.53
CA TYR A 546 13.27 -7.51 23.62
C TYR A 546 12.86 -6.72 22.37
N ILE A 547 11.69 -6.99 21.80
CA ILE A 547 11.16 -6.25 20.64
C ILE A 547 10.96 -4.77 20.98
N LEU A 548 10.33 -4.46 22.12
CA LEU A 548 10.15 -3.06 22.54
C LEU A 548 11.48 -2.37 22.87
N ALA A 549 12.41 -3.10 23.48
CA ALA A 549 13.73 -2.57 23.80
C ALA A 549 14.50 -2.14 22.53
N ASP A 550 14.50 -2.98 21.49
CA ASP A 550 15.13 -2.67 20.20
C ASP A 550 14.44 -1.48 19.51
N GLN A 551 13.10 -1.39 19.58
CA GLN A 551 12.36 -0.23 19.06
C GLN A 551 12.76 1.07 19.77
N PHE A 552 12.84 1.08 21.11
CA PHE A 552 13.27 2.26 21.87
C PHE A 552 14.73 2.63 21.58
N ASP A 553 15.63 1.63 21.43
CA ASP A 553 17.04 1.88 21.10
C ASP A 553 17.17 2.56 19.73
N LYS A 554 16.49 2.01 18.71
CA LYS A 554 16.51 2.53 17.33
C LYS A 554 15.81 3.89 17.18
N THR A 555 14.92 4.25 18.09
CA THR A 555 14.26 5.57 18.14
C THR A 555 14.96 6.60 19.03
N SER A 556 16.17 6.28 19.52
CA SER A 556 17.00 7.17 20.35
C SER A 556 16.43 7.45 21.75
N GLU A 557 15.72 6.48 22.33
CA GLU A 557 15.27 6.48 23.73
C GLU A 557 15.96 5.37 24.55
N PRO A 558 17.31 5.40 24.67
CA PRO A 558 18.09 4.28 25.19
C PRO A 558 17.83 3.96 26.67
N ASP A 559 17.38 4.96 27.46
CA ASP A 559 17.08 4.72 28.87
C ASP A 559 15.80 3.88 29.02
N LYS A 560 14.79 4.10 28.16
CA LYS A 560 13.62 3.22 28.08
C LYS A 560 14.00 1.85 27.53
N ALA A 561 14.86 1.80 26.50
CA ALA A 561 15.35 0.54 25.95
C ALA A 561 15.99 -0.35 27.02
N GLU A 562 16.86 0.22 27.87
CA GLU A 562 17.52 -0.51 28.95
C GLU A 562 16.54 -1.10 29.96
N VAL A 563 15.47 -0.38 30.29
CA VAL A 563 14.40 -0.89 31.18
C VAL A 563 13.77 -2.15 30.59
N TYR A 564 13.45 -2.14 29.29
CA TYR A 564 12.83 -3.28 28.63
C TYR A 564 13.79 -4.45 28.44
N TYR A 565 15.06 -4.21 28.09
CA TYR A 565 16.07 -5.27 28.05
C TYR A 565 16.24 -5.94 29.41
N ARG A 566 16.27 -5.16 30.50
CA ARG A 566 16.39 -5.70 31.87
C ARG A 566 15.15 -6.50 32.28
N LYS A 567 13.95 -6.05 31.90
CA LYS A 567 12.70 -6.82 32.10
C LYS A 567 12.75 -8.16 31.34
N ALA A 568 13.19 -8.14 30.08
CA ALA A 568 13.31 -9.34 29.26
C ALA A 568 14.28 -10.36 29.88
N TYR A 569 15.50 -9.92 30.20
CA TYR A 569 16.54 -10.75 30.82
C TYR A 569 16.13 -11.26 32.20
N GLY A 570 15.48 -10.42 33.02
CA GLY A 570 15.00 -10.83 34.33
C GLY A 570 13.86 -11.85 34.29
N ALA A 571 13.04 -11.82 33.23
CA ALA A 571 11.94 -12.77 33.04
C ALA A 571 12.40 -14.13 32.49
N ALA A 572 13.45 -14.17 31.68
CA ALA A 572 14.04 -15.40 31.13
C ALA A 572 15.57 -15.29 31.01
N PRO A 573 16.33 -15.43 32.12
CA PRO A 573 17.79 -15.37 32.10
C PRO A 573 18.45 -16.51 31.29
N GLU A 574 17.71 -17.58 31.01
CA GLU A 574 18.13 -18.71 30.21
C GLU A 574 18.02 -18.48 28.69
N ASP A 575 17.31 -17.44 28.26
CA ASP A 575 17.18 -17.07 26.83
C ASP A 575 18.50 -16.51 26.29
N LYS A 576 19.36 -17.42 25.80
CA LYS A 576 20.69 -17.08 25.28
C LYS A 576 20.64 -16.22 24.02
N GLU A 577 19.59 -16.34 23.20
CA GLU A 577 19.41 -15.47 22.02
C GLU A 577 19.04 -14.05 22.47
N GLY A 578 18.16 -13.91 23.45
CA GLY A 578 17.84 -12.66 24.12
C GLY A 578 19.05 -11.94 24.72
N ILE A 579 19.94 -12.68 25.40
CA ILE A 579 21.17 -12.15 26.00
C ILE A 579 22.05 -11.46 24.96
N VAL A 580 22.12 -11.99 23.73
CA VAL A 580 22.90 -11.36 22.65
C VAL A 580 22.41 -9.93 22.39
N TYR A 581 21.09 -9.73 22.24
CA TYR A 581 20.53 -8.41 22.01
C TYR A 581 20.84 -7.45 23.16
N TYR A 582 20.76 -7.92 24.41
CA TYR A 582 21.05 -7.10 25.57
C TYR A 582 22.54 -6.74 25.67
N ALA A 583 23.43 -7.69 25.41
CA ALA A 583 24.87 -7.49 25.48
C ALA A 583 25.36 -6.54 24.37
N GLU A 584 24.85 -6.67 23.15
CA GLU A 584 25.14 -5.73 22.07
C GLU A 584 24.65 -4.31 22.41
N PHE A 585 23.48 -4.18 23.04
CA PHE A 585 22.99 -2.90 23.55
C PHE A 585 23.95 -2.31 24.60
N MET A 586 24.47 -3.13 25.53
CA MET A 586 25.45 -2.70 26.54
C MET A 586 26.75 -2.19 25.90
N VAL A 587 27.23 -2.86 24.84
CA VAL A 587 28.39 -2.37 24.06
C VAL A 587 28.10 -0.99 23.45
N ARG A 588 26.93 -0.79 22.83
CA ARG A 588 26.54 0.52 22.26
C ARG A 588 26.44 1.61 23.33
N ARG A 589 25.98 1.27 24.53
CA ARG A 589 25.90 2.17 25.70
C ARG A 589 27.24 2.36 26.43
N GLN A 590 28.32 1.77 25.92
CA GLN A 590 29.66 1.84 26.51
C GLN A 590 29.75 1.22 27.91
N LYS A 591 28.80 0.34 28.26
CA LYS A 591 28.75 -0.43 29.51
C LYS A 591 29.50 -1.75 29.31
N TYR A 592 30.79 -1.64 29.02
CA TYR A 592 31.60 -2.75 28.53
C TYR A 592 31.79 -3.88 29.56
N GLU A 593 31.86 -3.56 30.86
CA GLU A 593 31.96 -4.58 31.91
C GLU A 593 30.69 -5.42 32.03
N GLU A 594 29.52 -4.80 31.88
CA GLU A 594 28.24 -5.51 31.87
C GLU A 594 28.11 -6.37 30.61
N ALA A 595 28.53 -5.83 29.45
CA ALA A 595 28.58 -6.59 28.20
C ALA A 595 29.47 -7.83 28.28
N LEU A 596 30.64 -7.75 28.96
CA LEU A 596 31.52 -8.90 29.17
C LEU A 596 30.87 -9.98 30.02
N LYS A 597 30.17 -9.61 31.10
CA LYS A 597 29.46 -10.59 31.95
C LYS A 597 28.40 -11.33 31.14
N LEU A 598 27.62 -10.60 30.35
CA LEU A 598 26.61 -11.19 29.46
C LEU A 598 27.25 -12.04 28.36
N ALA A 599 28.41 -11.66 27.84
CA ALA A 599 29.13 -12.45 26.85
C ALA A 599 29.63 -13.78 27.44
N ASP A 600 30.12 -13.79 28.67
CA ASP A 600 30.59 -15.02 29.32
C ASP A 600 29.45 -16.05 29.49
N ASP A 601 28.20 -15.60 29.66
CA ASP A 601 27.00 -16.47 29.69
C ASP A 601 26.68 -17.14 28.34
N LEU A 602 27.31 -16.70 27.25
CA LEU A 602 27.19 -17.24 25.90
C LEU A 602 28.34 -18.20 25.54
N ALA A 603 29.34 -18.33 26.42
CA ALA A 603 30.53 -19.13 26.15
C ALA A 603 30.20 -20.61 25.95
N GLY A 604 30.89 -21.25 25.00
CA GLY A 604 30.74 -22.68 24.72
C GLY A 604 29.48 -23.07 23.95
N LEU A 605 28.65 -22.11 23.52
CA LEU A 605 27.45 -22.35 22.70
C LEU A 605 27.79 -22.25 21.21
N PRO A 606 27.81 -23.35 20.42
CA PRO A 606 28.26 -23.30 19.04
C PRO A 606 27.44 -22.36 18.15
N LYS A 607 26.12 -22.29 18.36
CA LYS A 607 25.22 -21.41 17.59
C LYS A 607 25.45 -19.93 17.86
N LEU A 608 25.99 -19.56 19.02
CA LEU A 608 26.18 -18.18 19.45
C LEU A 608 27.68 -17.83 19.57
N ALA A 609 28.57 -18.70 19.08
CA ALA A 609 30.01 -18.50 19.18
C ALA A 609 30.44 -17.19 18.51
N PHE A 610 29.88 -16.87 17.34
CA PHE A 610 30.14 -15.60 16.66
C PHE A 610 29.79 -14.40 17.54
N ASN A 611 28.56 -14.36 18.08
CA ASN A 611 28.08 -13.27 18.92
C ASN A 611 28.91 -13.14 20.20
N HIS A 612 29.19 -14.25 20.90
CA HIS A 612 30.06 -14.29 22.07
C HIS A 612 31.41 -13.61 21.78
N HIS A 613 32.08 -14.02 20.71
CA HIS A 613 33.40 -13.52 20.34
C HIS A 613 33.38 -12.06 19.89
N LEU A 614 32.38 -11.65 19.10
CA LEU A 614 32.19 -10.26 18.67
C LEU A 614 31.95 -9.33 19.87
N ILE A 615 31.00 -9.65 20.73
CA ILE A 615 30.65 -8.83 21.91
C ILE A 615 31.85 -8.70 22.83
N LYS A 616 32.53 -9.83 23.13
CA LYS A 616 33.73 -9.85 23.98
C LYS A 616 34.86 -9.00 23.40
N GLY A 617 35.10 -9.13 22.09
CA GLY A 617 36.09 -8.34 21.36
C GLY A 617 35.80 -6.84 21.42
N GLN A 618 34.57 -6.43 21.12
CA GLN A 618 34.16 -5.03 21.16
C GLN A 618 34.19 -4.44 22.58
N ALA A 619 33.80 -5.22 23.59
CA ALA A 619 33.85 -4.78 24.97
C ALA A 619 35.30 -4.56 25.46
N TRP A 620 36.22 -5.49 25.15
CA TRP A 620 37.64 -5.29 25.45
C TRP A 620 38.25 -4.11 24.70
N GLN A 621 37.87 -3.90 23.44
CA GLN A 621 38.26 -2.72 22.68
C GLN A 621 37.77 -1.43 23.38
N GLY A 622 36.50 -1.40 23.81
CA GLY A 622 35.90 -0.28 24.52
C GLY A 622 36.60 0.06 25.84
N LEU A 623 37.10 -0.95 26.55
CA LEU A 623 37.92 -0.82 27.76
C LEU A 623 39.38 -0.43 27.49
N GLY A 624 39.77 -0.22 26.22
CA GLY A 624 41.14 0.10 25.83
C GLY A 624 42.11 -1.09 25.93
N GLN A 625 41.60 -2.30 26.18
CA GLN A 625 42.39 -3.53 26.30
C GLN A 625 42.61 -4.15 24.91
N PHE A 626 43.22 -3.40 23.98
CA PHE A 626 43.31 -3.76 22.56
C PHE A 626 43.95 -5.13 22.31
N ALA A 627 44.99 -5.48 23.06
CA ALA A 627 45.64 -6.79 22.93
C ALA A 627 44.70 -7.95 23.29
N LYS A 628 43.84 -7.78 24.30
CA LYS A 628 42.84 -8.79 24.71
C LYS A 628 41.68 -8.88 23.73
N ALA A 629 41.39 -7.80 23.00
CA ALA A 629 40.31 -7.76 22.02
C ALA A 629 40.62 -8.56 20.75
N ILE A 630 41.91 -8.66 20.37
CA ILE A 630 42.33 -9.25 19.08
C ILE A 630 41.93 -10.73 18.98
N GLU A 631 42.19 -11.55 20.01
CA GLU A 631 41.92 -12.99 19.93
C GLU A 631 40.43 -13.32 19.77
N PRO A 632 39.50 -12.76 20.57
CA PRO A 632 38.08 -12.91 20.32
C PRO A 632 37.65 -12.41 18.93
N LEU A 633 38.17 -11.27 18.46
CA LEU A 633 37.81 -10.75 17.13
C LEU A 633 38.32 -11.64 15.99
N LEU A 634 39.48 -12.29 16.15
CA LEU A 634 39.97 -13.29 15.21
C LEU A 634 39.08 -14.53 15.18
N GLU A 635 38.63 -15.02 16.34
CA GLU A 635 37.67 -16.14 16.40
C GLU A 635 36.33 -15.79 15.75
N ALA A 636 35.80 -14.58 16.00
CA ALA A 636 34.60 -14.10 15.31
C ALA A 636 34.80 -14.07 13.78
N ASN A 637 35.93 -13.56 13.32
CA ASN A 637 36.27 -13.47 11.90
C ASN A 637 36.51 -14.84 11.24
N LYS A 638 36.91 -15.87 11.99
CA LYS A 638 36.99 -17.26 11.48
C LYS A 638 35.61 -17.85 11.22
N ILE A 639 34.62 -17.50 12.03
CA ILE A 639 33.25 -17.98 11.89
C ILE A 639 32.54 -17.23 10.75
N TYR A 640 32.70 -15.92 10.69
CA TYR A 640 32.11 -15.07 9.66
C TYR A 640 33.05 -13.92 9.29
N ASP A 641 33.70 -14.04 8.14
CA ASP A 641 34.80 -13.18 7.68
C ASP A 641 34.35 -11.91 6.92
N SER A 642 33.04 -11.72 6.81
CA SER A 642 32.39 -10.63 6.06
C SER A 642 31.55 -9.70 6.94
N ASP A 643 31.74 -9.74 8.27
CA ASP A 643 31.14 -8.76 9.18
C ASP A 643 32.03 -7.51 9.33
N THR A 644 31.49 -6.37 8.92
CA THR A 644 32.19 -5.08 9.00
C THR A 644 32.48 -4.65 10.44
N ARG A 645 31.64 -5.00 11.42
CA ARG A 645 31.86 -4.68 12.84
C ARG A 645 33.10 -5.39 13.37
N VAL A 646 33.25 -6.68 13.03
CA VAL A 646 34.43 -7.47 13.38
C VAL A 646 35.68 -6.89 12.72
N LEU A 647 35.65 -6.67 11.39
CA LEU A 647 36.80 -6.19 10.63
C LEU A 647 37.25 -4.79 11.09
N ASN A 648 36.30 -3.91 11.40
CA ASN A 648 36.59 -2.57 11.92
C ASN A 648 37.22 -2.64 13.32
N ALA A 649 36.63 -3.43 14.22
CA ALA A 649 37.13 -3.63 15.57
C ALA A 649 38.54 -4.23 15.56
N LEU A 650 38.74 -5.27 14.74
CA LEU A 650 40.01 -5.98 14.60
C LEU A 650 41.09 -5.06 14.02
N GLY A 651 40.77 -4.36 12.93
CA GLY A 651 41.68 -3.42 12.29
C GLY A 651 42.09 -2.28 13.22
N PHE A 652 41.15 -1.73 13.99
CA PHE A 652 41.44 -0.70 14.99
C PHE A 652 42.34 -1.24 16.11
N CYS A 653 42.04 -2.42 16.65
CA CYS A 653 42.85 -3.03 17.71
C CYS A 653 44.27 -3.35 17.24
N LEU A 654 44.43 -3.94 16.06
CA LEU A 654 45.74 -4.24 15.44
C LEU A 654 46.57 -2.98 15.21
N MET A 655 45.94 -1.90 14.76
CA MET A 655 46.59 -0.59 14.63
C MET A 655 47.11 -0.11 16.00
N LYS A 656 46.28 -0.19 17.04
CA LYS A 656 46.65 0.26 18.39
C LYS A 656 47.73 -0.60 19.04
N THR A 657 47.87 -1.87 18.64
CA THR A 657 48.94 -2.77 19.11
C THR A 657 50.17 -2.80 18.20
N GLY A 658 50.19 -2.04 17.10
CA GLY A 658 51.35 -1.87 16.23
C GLY A 658 51.45 -2.81 15.01
N ASP A 659 50.48 -3.70 14.80
CA ASP A 659 50.44 -4.57 13.60
C ASP A 659 49.72 -3.85 12.45
N LYS A 660 50.39 -2.83 11.90
CA LYS A 660 49.86 -2.01 10.80
C LYS A 660 49.52 -2.81 9.53
N PRO A 661 50.33 -3.80 9.08
CA PRO A 661 50.01 -4.58 7.89
C PRO A 661 48.68 -5.35 8.01
N GLN A 662 48.45 -6.03 9.13
CA GLN A 662 47.19 -6.74 9.33
C GLN A 662 46.02 -5.79 9.57
N ALA A 663 46.26 -4.64 10.24
CA ALA A 663 45.25 -3.60 10.39
C ALA A 663 44.74 -3.10 9.03
N LEU A 664 45.65 -2.73 8.11
CA LEU A 664 45.31 -2.31 6.76
C LEU A 664 44.56 -3.39 5.99
N LYS A 665 44.94 -4.66 6.12
CA LYS A 665 44.25 -5.79 5.48
C LYS A 665 42.80 -5.89 5.94
N ALA A 666 42.55 -5.84 7.25
CA ALA A 666 41.22 -5.93 7.83
C ALA A 666 40.34 -4.71 7.46
N LEU A 667 40.86 -3.49 7.59
CA LEU A 667 40.11 -2.27 7.27
C LEU A 667 39.79 -2.16 5.77
N ASN A 668 40.71 -2.56 4.88
CA ASN A 668 40.43 -2.61 3.44
C ASN A 668 39.41 -3.71 3.08
N ALA A 669 39.41 -4.85 3.79
CA ALA A 669 38.36 -5.86 3.63
C ALA A 669 37.00 -5.29 4.03
N SER A 670 36.93 -4.57 5.14
CA SER A 670 35.72 -3.86 5.56
C SER A 670 35.25 -2.85 4.51
N LEU A 671 36.15 -2.04 3.94
CA LEU A 671 35.82 -1.06 2.90
C LEU A 671 35.37 -1.68 1.58
N ARG A 672 35.83 -2.90 1.25
CA ARG A 672 35.31 -3.63 0.07
C ARG A 672 33.88 -4.09 0.28
N LEU A 673 33.52 -4.47 1.51
CA LEU A 673 32.17 -4.92 1.86
C LEU A 673 31.21 -3.73 1.99
N ASN A 674 31.67 -2.65 2.62
CA ASN A 674 30.93 -1.40 2.72
C ASN A 674 31.88 -0.20 2.48
N PRO A 675 31.85 0.40 1.27
CA PRO A 675 32.67 1.57 0.97
C PRO A 675 32.27 2.84 1.72
N ASP A 676 31.09 2.90 2.35
CA ASP A 676 30.58 4.09 3.03
C ASP A 676 30.92 4.09 4.53
N GLN A 677 32.21 4.16 4.84
CA GLN A 677 32.73 4.15 6.20
C GLN A 677 33.78 5.26 6.38
N PRO A 678 33.37 6.53 6.62
CA PRO A 678 34.29 7.67 6.64
C PRO A 678 35.38 7.55 7.72
N GLU A 679 35.04 7.01 8.89
CA GLU A 679 36.03 6.79 9.96
C GLU A 679 37.04 5.70 9.60
N VAL A 680 36.61 4.63 8.92
CA VAL A 680 37.52 3.57 8.45
C VAL A 680 38.43 4.09 7.34
N LYS A 681 37.92 4.91 6.40
CA LYS A 681 38.74 5.57 5.38
C LYS A 681 39.84 6.43 5.99
N LYS A 682 39.49 7.26 6.99
CA LYS A 682 40.47 8.07 7.73
C LYS A 682 41.55 7.21 8.38
N LEU A 683 41.18 6.06 8.97
CA LEU A 683 42.14 5.13 9.57
C LEU A 683 43.09 4.53 8.52
N VAL A 684 42.56 4.09 7.37
CA VAL A 684 43.36 3.54 6.27
C VAL A 684 44.31 4.59 5.68
N ASP A 685 43.81 5.81 5.44
CA ASP A 685 44.61 6.92 4.90
C ASP A 685 45.73 7.33 5.86
N GLY A 686 45.47 7.32 7.17
CA GLY A 686 46.48 7.59 8.20
C GLY A 686 47.56 6.52 8.25
N LEU A 687 47.19 5.25 8.09
CA LEU A 687 48.11 4.12 8.09
C LEU A 687 48.95 4.00 6.81
N GLY A 688 48.48 4.53 5.68
CA GLY A 688 49.21 4.51 4.41
C GLY A 688 50.24 5.65 4.22
N ARG A 689 50.32 6.60 5.16
CA ARG A 689 51.22 7.77 5.10
C ARG A 689 52.47 7.65 5.99
N GLU A 690 52.55 6.61 6.83
CA GLU A 690 53.69 6.25 7.67
C GLU A 690 54.39 5.00 7.13
#